data_AF-A0A820CL44-F1
#
_entry.id   AF-A0A820CL44-F1
#
_cell.length_a   1.000
_cell.length_b   1.000
_cell.length_c   1.000
_cell.angle_alpha   90.00
_cell.angle_beta   90.00
_cell.angle_gamma   90.00
#
_symmetry.space_group_name_H-M   'P 1'
#
loop_
_entity.id
_entity.type
_entity.pdbx_description
1 polymer ?
#
loop_
_entity_poly.entity_id
_entity_poly.type
_entity_poly.pdbx_seq_one_letter_code
_entity_poly.pdbx_strand_id
1 'polypeptide(L)'
;MGGCQARSTVDPRSYERHPRVIAPRLSSDNDSESDDSIVSNSGLVQILDEMVTDINNNELKLCDFGIRLSEKNIKADKFIETILIDHEFILLLARTIKTILEKWNSPETQSLNESDKLIFRNAAIFLAEIAENFNVTTSPRLFRSFLCTMVFLDVMQQFLEDMSSNGKHLMNNDDDYNLESFIYLLNIFQNFKTPSGHSADEVKSVFRLLTSVSDIIRSKYYFETFFQLSPDASEFNTVQQFILDKCPVFLNAYTGVHSFEIHDTLLEQIFDQCVQILEHFIPNIETWKIPVIRSITHIVDIMVNASSTTQAHIFQQPKIIDYALTILRNQKLCARLQSKTMNPEIWLINSTLTGLHNMIYDAKLLAILRKKTVTSVFIQITNTAKYDRIRIHAYLILAGILSEVEIKELNNAKEITMVFFKYLNKAMESNQKMYKGVTLMAMLCGLKTLVQHDEIKNTILAEDQNLQLLSNIIFKTNDQELAHGLSILWTLSFNKEVAATILNKSELMNKIRNLAEITKHDIDKDISAENIKLTNVISSAAQGILWQVYDRTTDIAANKSQNNTEENIITEKSMNLQHSDIHSPVALTKKKYDVMISYSHDDKQLCHKIADQLLNDGFTVWIDRNNMTGLTPAAIADGIENSEIIILGMTYSYKISP
;
A
#
# COMPACT_ATOMS: atom_id res chain seq x y z
N MET A 1 -0.65 43.68 14.76
CA MET A 1 -1.41 44.06 13.55
C MET A 1 -0.92 43.19 12.40
N GLY A 2 -1.84 42.48 11.73
CA GLY A 2 -1.61 41.82 10.43
C GLY A 2 -1.01 40.42 10.41
N GLY A 3 -1.56 39.45 11.16
CA GLY A 3 -1.21 38.03 11.02
C GLY A 3 -2.20 37.31 10.09
N CYS A 4 -1.74 36.94 8.88
CA CYS A 4 -2.50 36.17 7.90
C CYS A 4 -2.85 34.78 8.43
N GLN A 5 -4.13 34.55 8.72
CA GLN A 5 -4.73 33.21 8.74
C GLN A 5 -4.91 32.74 7.30
N ALA A 6 -4.04 31.85 6.83
CA ALA A 6 -4.31 31.05 5.63
C ALA A 6 -4.93 29.72 6.07
N ARG A 7 -6.26 29.71 6.23
CA ARG A 7 -7.04 28.47 6.15
C ARG A 7 -6.95 27.98 4.72
N SER A 8 -6.10 26.98 4.48
CA SER A 8 -6.12 26.18 3.26
C SER A 8 -7.45 25.45 3.17
N THR A 9 -8.34 25.93 2.32
CA THR A 9 -9.53 25.19 1.87
C THR A 9 -9.05 24.09 0.93
N VAL A 10 -8.90 22.88 1.47
CA VAL A 10 -8.62 21.66 0.72
C VAL A 10 -9.75 21.43 -0.29
N ASP A 11 -9.40 21.33 -1.57
CA ASP A 11 -10.33 20.96 -2.65
C ASP A 11 -10.74 19.47 -2.47
N PRO A 12 -12.04 19.14 -2.28
CA PRO A 12 -12.48 17.77 -2.04
C PRO A 12 -12.49 16.86 -3.28
N ARG A 13 -11.99 17.31 -4.45
CA ARG A 13 -12.29 16.69 -5.75
C ARG A 13 -11.39 15.53 -6.23
N SER A 14 -10.46 15.00 -5.43
CA SER A 14 -9.62 13.87 -5.88
C SER A 14 -9.36 12.79 -4.81
N TYR A 15 -10.42 12.24 -4.23
CA TYR A 15 -10.32 11.01 -3.45
C TYR A 15 -10.83 9.82 -4.29
N GLU A 16 -9.99 9.31 -5.18
CA GLU A 16 -9.97 7.87 -5.40
C GLU A 16 -9.12 7.29 -4.26
N ARG A 17 -9.69 6.41 -3.43
CA ARG A 17 -8.90 5.69 -2.43
C ARG A 17 -7.96 4.73 -3.18
N HIS A 18 -6.78 5.22 -3.51
CA HIS A 18 -5.74 4.37 -4.08
C HIS A 18 -5.36 3.29 -3.06
N PRO A 19 -5.18 2.03 -3.49
CA PRO A 19 -4.79 0.97 -2.60
C PRO A 19 -3.41 1.25 -2.04
N ARG A 20 -3.34 1.33 -0.72
CA ARG A 20 -2.14 1.79 -0.02
C ARG A 20 -1.50 0.66 0.77
N VAL A 21 -0.18 0.59 0.70
CA VAL A 21 0.59 -0.46 1.39
C VAL A 21 1.55 0.17 2.40
N ILE A 22 1.55 -0.36 3.62
CA ILE A 22 2.44 0.01 4.75
C ILE A 22 3.62 -0.96 4.76
N ALA A 23 4.84 -0.51 5.09
CA ALA A 23 6.01 -1.40 5.20
C ALA A 23 5.81 -2.48 6.31
N PRO A 24 6.22 -3.75 6.10
CA PRO A 24 6.10 -4.80 7.11
C PRO A 24 7.30 -4.84 8.07
N ARG A 25 7.10 -5.53 9.19
CA ARG A 25 8.11 -5.83 10.22
C ARG A 25 9.19 -6.82 9.73
N LEU A 26 10.35 -6.80 10.40
CA LEU A 26 11.23 -7.96 10.54
C LEU A 26 10.51 -9.01 11.42
N SER A 27 9.73 -9.92 10.83
CA SER A 27 9.24 -11.11 11.53
C SER A 27 9.46 -12.35 10.68
N SER A 28 9.84 -13.46 11.32
CA SER A 28 9.94 -14.76 10.68
C SER A 28 8.56 -15.28 10.33
N ASP A 29 8.24 -15.31 9.03
CA ASP A 29 7.07 -16.01 8.47
C ASP A 29 7.28 -17.54 8.62
N ASN A 30 7.12 -18.07 9.82
CA ASN A 30 7.06 -19.51 10.08
C ASN A 30 5.67 -19.84 10.65
N ASP A 31 4.68 -19.97 9.77
CA ASP A 31 3.37 -20.51 10.13
C ASP A 31 3.43 -22.04 10.00
N SER A 32 3.50 -22.73 11.14
CA SER A 32 3.19 -24.16 11.24
C SER A 32 1.98 -24.35 12.12
N GLU A 33 0.89 -24.89 11.56
CA GLU A 33 -0.30 -25.31 12.29
C GLU A 33 0.08 -26.39 13.31
N SER A 34 -0.37 -26.27 14.57
CA SER A 34 -0.07 -27.28 15.60
C SER A 34 -1.28 -27.61 16.48
N ASP A 35 -1.40 -28.91 16.77
CA ASP A 35 -2.49 -29.61 17.46
C ASP A 35 -2.92 -29.06 18.83
N ASP A 36 -4.25 -29.05 19.00
CA ASP A 36 -4.98 -28.77 20.23
C ASP A 36 -4.86 -29.92 21.23
N SER A 37 -4.10 -29.69 22.29
CA SER A 37 -4.03 -30.53 23.48
C SER A 37 -3.90 -29.63 24.71
N ILE A 38 -4.89 -29.67 25.58
CA ILE A 38 -5.01 -28.77 26.73
C ILE A 38 -3.92 -29.13 27.76
N VAL A 39 -2.98 -28.20 28.02
CA VAL A 39 -1.94 -28.34 29.06
C VAL A 39 -2.51 -27.84 30.40
N SER A 40 -2.18 -28.51 31.51
CA SER A 40 -2.71 -28.14 32.83
C SER A 40 -2.00 -26.91 33.43
N ASN A 41 -2.77 -25.91 33.85
CA ASN A 41 -2.32 -24.63 34.41
C ASN A 41 -1.40 -24.69 35.65
N SER A 42 -1.28 -25.85 36.32
CA SER A 42 -0.49 -26.02 37.56
C SER A 42 1.03 -25.88 37.38
N GLY A 43 1.58 -26.29 36.23
CA GLY A 43 3.02 -26.23 35.98
C GLY A 43 3.55 -24.79 35.83
N LEU A 44 2.70 -23.89 35.34
CA LEU A 44 3.02 -22.48 35.13
C LEU A 44 3.02 -21.68 36.43
N VAL A 45 2.01 -21.86 37.27
CA VAL A 45 1.96 -21.23 38.61
C VAL A 45 3.21 -21.61 39.38
N GLN A 46 3.61 -22.89 39.33
CA GLN A 46 4.85 -23.35 39.95
C GLN A 46 6.10 -22.66 39.39
N ILE A 47 6.21 -22.46 38.07
CA ILE A 47 7.35 -21.70 37.49
C ILE A 47 7.32 -20.25 37.99
N LEU A 48 6.16 -19.61 38.02
CA LEU A 48 6.05 -18.22 38.50
C LEU A 48 6.39 -18.11 39.99
N ASP A 49 5.97 -19.06 40.82
CA ASP A 49 6.32 -19.12 42.25
C ASP A 49 7.82 -19.39 42.48
N GLU A 50 8.41 -20.28 41.68
CA GLU A 50 9.87 -20.50 41.65
C GLU A 50 10.59 -19.20 41.28
N MET A 51 10.10 -18.47 40.28
CA MET A 51 10.67 -17.18 39.88
C MET A 51 10.49 -16.09 40.95
N VAL A 52 9.33 -16.01 41.62
CA VAL A 52 9.13 -15.12 42.78
C VAL A 52 10.18 -15.40 43.85
N THR A 53 10.44 -16.68 44.12
CA THR A 53 11.44 -17.13 45.09
C THR A 53 12.85 -16.72 44.65
N ASP A 54 13.18 -16.91 43.38
CA ASP A 54 14.47 -16.49 42.81
C ASP A 54 14.66 -14.95 42.86
N ILE A 55 13.59 -14.17 42.61
CA ILE A 55 13.61 -12.70 42.78
C ILE A 55 13.92 -12.35 44.23
N ASN A 56 13.20 -12.94 45.18
CA ASN A 56 13.37 -12.64 46.60
C ASN A 56 14.77 -13.02 47.12
N ASN A 57 15.45 -13.96 46.47
CA ASN A 57 16.79 -14.41 46.83
C ASN A 57 17.92 -13.68 46.09
N ASN A 58 17.63 -12.73 45.19
CA ASN A 58 18.61 -12.12 44.27
C ASN A 58 19.35 -13.13 43.36
N GLU A 59 18.77 -14.32 43.14
CA GLU A 59 19.37 -15.41 42.35
C GLU A 59 18.74 -15.53 40.95
N LEU A 60 17.89 -14.56 40.59
CA LEU A 60 17.07 -14.61 39.41
C LEU A 60 17.89 -14.72 38.10
N LYS A 61 17.83 -15.90 37.49
CA LYS A 61 18.34 -16.18 36.14
C LYS A 61 17.18 -16.25 35.16
N LEU A 62 16.70 -15.07 34.75
CA LEU A 62 15.51 -14.95 33.89
C LEU A 62 15.66 -15.59 32.51
N CYS A 63 16.88 -15.69 32.00
CA CYS A 63 17.19 -16.44 30.78
C CYS A 63 16.74 -17.91 30.86
N ASP A 64 16.51 -18.43 32.07
CA ASP A 64 16.00 -19.78 32.28
C ASP A 64 14.48 -19.84 32.13
N PHE A 65 13.73 -18.74 31.98
CA PHE A 65 12.26 -18.81 31.85
C PHE A 65 11.83 -19.57 30.59
N GLY A 66 12.39 -19.22 29.43
CA GLY A 66 12.15 -19.97 28.19
C GLY A 66 12.64 -21.42 28.29
N ILE A 67 13.72 -21.67 29.02
CA ILE A 67 14.25 -23.01 29.29
C ILE A 67 13.27 -23.81 30.17
N ARG A 68 12.80 -23.24 31.29
CA ARG A 68 11.83 -23.84 32.23
C ARG A 68 10.49 -24.12 31.57
N LEU A 69 10.03 -23.23 30.68
CA LEU A 69 8.84 -23.48 29.85
C LEU A 69 9.05 -24.70 28.93
N SER A 70 10.21 -24.76 28.29
CA SER A 70 10.59 -25.88 27.40
C SER A 70 10.73 -27.19 28.18
N GLU A 71 11.39 -27.18 29.34
CA GLU A 71 11.56 -28.33 30.23
C GLU A 71 10.24 -28.90 30.73
N LYS A 72 9.26 -28.03 31.03
CA LYS A 72 7.91 -28.44 31.44
C LYS A 72 6.96 -28.71 30.25
N ASN A 73 7.45 -28.69 29.01
CA ASN A 73 6.66 -28.86 27.76
C ASN A 73 5.44 -27.93 27.66
N ILE A 74 5.55 -26.71 28.19
CA ILE A 74 4.47 -25.72 28.18
C ILE A 74 4.60 -24.89 26.89
N LYS A 75 3.68 -25.06 25.94
CA LYS A 75 3.67 -24.26 24.71
C LYS A 75 3.13 -22.85 24.96
N ALA A 76 3.89 -21.82 24.53
CA ALA A 76 3.65 -20.38 24.70
C ALA A 76 2.29 -19.86 24.18
N ASP A 77 1.68 -20.58 23.25
CA ASP A 77 0.45 -20.23 22.54
C ASP A 77 -0.85 -20.66 23.25
N LYS A 78 -0.80 -21.66 24.13
CA LYS A 78 -1.93 -22.17 24.95
C LYS A 78 -2.13 -21.40 26.25
N PHE A 79 -1.40 -20.31 26.42
CA PHE A 79 -1.50 -19.42 27.56
C PHE A 79 -2.80 -18.62 27.47
N ILE A 80 -3.30 -18.24 28.65
CA ILE A 80 -4.33 -17.23 28.88
C ILE A 80 -5.76 -17.76 28.86
N GLU A 81 -6.32 -17.84 30.06
CA GLU A 81 -7.65 -17.27 30.25
C GLU A 81 -7.82 -16.38 31.49
N THR A 82 -6.96 -16.41 32.52
CA THR A 82 -7.12 -15.48 33.69
C THR A 82 -5.94 -15.46 34.68
N ILE A 83 -5.28 -16.60 34.90
CA ILE A 83 -4.35 -16.81 36.04
C ILE A 83 -3.11 -15.90 36.03
N LEU A 84 -2.53 -15.63 34.85
CA LEU A 84 -1.28 -14.85 34.72
C LEU A 84 -1.47 -13.36 34.99
N ILE A 85 -2.63 -12.83 34.62
CA ILE A 85 -2.94 -11.40 34.67
C ILE A 85 -3.12 -10.92 36.12
N ASP A 86 -3.77 -11.73 36.94
CA ASP A 86 -4.04 -11.42 38.35
C ASP A 86 -2.96 -11.97 39.30
N HIS A 87 -1.89 -12.56 38.76
CA HIS A 87 -0.84 -13.15 39.59
C HIS A 87 -0.07 -12.06 40.33
N GLU A 88 0.08 -12.24 41.65
CA GLU A 88 0.72 -11.25 42.55
C GLU A 88 2.13 -10.87 42.08
N PHE A 89 2.89 -11.83 41.55
CA PHE A 89 4.20 -11.59 40.94
C PHE A 89 4.20 -10.52 39.86
N ILE A 90 3.24 -10.58 38.94
CA ILE A 90 3.15 -9.68 37.80
C ILE A 90 2.77 -8.27 38.26
N LEU A 91 1.85 -8.16 39.22
CA LEU A 91 1.49 -6.87 39.83
C LEU A 91 2.66 -6.26 40.62
N LEU A 92 3.43 -7.09 41.34
CA LEU A 92 4.64 -6.66 42.05
C LEU A 92 5.70 -6.16 41.07
N LEU A 93 5.91 -6.88 39.96
CA LEU A 93 6.86 -6.50 38.92
C LEU A 93 6.54 -5.12 38.31
N ALA A 94 5.27 -4.88 37.95
CA ALA A 94 4.84 -3.58 37.44
C ALA A 94 5.11 -2.45 38.44
N ARG A 95 4.75 -2.65 39.72
CA ARG A 95 4.99 -1.66 40.79
C ARG A 95 6.47 -1.40 41.01
N THR A 96 7.29 -2.44 40.96
CA THR A 96 8.74 -2.34 41.12
C THR A 96 9.36 -1.55 39.98
N ILE A 97 9.04 -1.87 38.72
CA ILE A 97 9.53 -1.11 37.56
C ILE A 97 9.07 0.33 37.64
N LYS A 98 7.80 0.59 37.96
CA LYS A 98 7.28 1.94 38.14
C LYS A 98 8.10 2.71 39.18
N THR A 99 8.32 2.13 40.34
CA THR A 99 9.10 2.76 41.43
C THR A 99 10.54 3.05 40.99
N ILE A 100 11.16 2.14 40.23
CA ILE A 100 12.51 2.35 39.72
C ILE A 100 12.54 3.46 38.67
N LEU A 101 11.57 3.52 37.75
CA LEU A 101 11.46 4.60 36.77
C LEU A 101 11.23 5.96 37.44
N GLU A 102 10.38 6.02 38.48
CA GLU A 102 10.15 7.24 39.27
C GLU A 102 11.43 7.69 40.00
N LYS A 103 12.18 6.74 40.60
CA LYS A 103 13.50 7.04 41.20
C LYS A 103 14.51 7.51 40.16
N TRP A 104 14.59 6.84 39.02
CA TRP A 104 15.53 7.20 37.97
C TRP A 104 15.23 8.57 37.38
N ASN A 105 13.94 8.92 37.29
CA ASN A 105 13.52 10.23 36.79
C ASN A 105 13.55 11.35 37.84
N SER A 106 13.74 11.05 39.12
CA SER A 106 13.72 12.09 40.17
C SER A 106 14.93 13.03 40.05
N PRO A 107 14.74 14.36 40.17
CA PRO A 107 15.85 15.32 40.18
C PRO A 107 16.84 15.13 41.35
N GLU A 108 16.40 14.48 42.42
CA GLU A 108 17.15 14.33 43.67
C GLU A 108 18.14 13.16 43.63
N THR A 109 17.94 12.20 42.73
CA THR A 109 18.75 10.98 42.59
C THR A 109 19.61 11.08 41.34
N GLN A 110 20.94 11.22 41.51
CA GLN A 110 21.89 11.27 40.40
C GLN A 110 22.03 9.96 39.63
N SER A 111 21.78 8.81 40.28
CA SER A 111 21.81 7.49 39.64
C SER A 111 21.06 6.45 40.48
N LEU A 112 20.50 5.42 39.84
CA LEU A 112 20.02 4.23 40.55
C LEU A 112 21.17 3.55 41.31
N ASN A 113 20.88 2.96 42.49
CA ASN A 113 21.85 2.09 43.17
C ASN A 113 21.97 0.74 42.43
N GLU A 114 23.04 0.00 42.68
CA GLU A 114 23.32 -1.27 41.97
C GLU A 114 22.21 -2.32 42.11
N SER A 115 21.49 -2.34 43.24
CA SER A 115 20.35 -3.24 43.42
C SER A 115 19.18 -2.85 42.53
N ASP A 116 18.81 -1.56 42.51
CA ASP A 116 17.73 -1.03 41.68
C ASP A 116 18.07 -1.22 40.18
N LYS A 117 19.33 -1.01 39.78
CA LYS A 117 19.82 -1.29 38.42
C LYS A 117 19.58 -2.75 38.03
N LEU A 118 20.09 -3.69 38.83
CA LEU A 118 19.98 -5.13 38.54
C LEU A 118 18.52 -5.58 38.46
N ILE A 119 17.69 -5.13 39.39
CA ILE A 119 16.25 -5.42 39.40
C ILE A 119 15.60 -4.87 38.13
N PHE A 120 15.94 -3.65 37.72
CA PHE A 120 15.37 -3.03 36.53
C PHE A 120 15.70 -3.82 35.26
N ARG A 121 16.99 -4.14 35.04
CA ARG A 121 17.44 -4.92 33.88
C ARG A 121 16.72 -6.25 33.80
N ASN A 122 16.73 -6.97 34.91
CA ASN A 122 16.10 -8.29 34.99
C ASN A 122 14.61 -8.17 34.69
N ALA A 123 13.89 -7.32 35.41
CA ALA A 123 12.47 -7.10 35.19
C ALA A 123 12.16 -6.75 33.72
N ALA A 124 12.94 -5.88 33.09
CA ALA A 124 12.73 -5.49 31.70
C ALA A 124 12.99 -6.62 30.70
N ILE A 125 14.06 -7.40 30.89
CA ILE A 125 14.38 -8.57 30.05
C ILE A 125 13.26 -9.60 30.14
N PHE A 126 12.81 -9.94 31.36
CA PHE A 126 11.74 -10.91 31.57
C PHE A 126 10.47 -10.51 30.81
N LEU A 127 10.11 -9.23 30.85
CA LEU A 127 8.94 -8.73 30.15
C LEU A 127 9.10 -8.71 28.64
N ALA A 128 10.29 -8.40 28.14
CA ALA A 128 10.60 -8.49 26.72
C ALA A 128 10.50 -9.94 26.24
N GLU A 129 11.08 -10.90 26.97
CA GLU A 129 11.00 -12.33 26.64
C GLU A 129 9.57 -12.85 26.67
N ILE A 130 8.79 -12.46 27.68
CA ILE A 130 7.35 -12.65 27.72
C ILE A 130 6.75 -12.16 26.40
N ALA A 131 6.92 -10.87 26.07
CA ALA A 131 6.30 -10.26 24.90
C ALA A 131 6.72 -10.87 23.55
N GLU A 132 7.94 -11.42 23.46
CA GLU A 132 8.44 -12.13 22.29
C GLU A 132 7.83 -13.54 22.14
N ASN A 133 7.60 -14.24 23.25
CA ASN A 133 7.09 -15.61 23.23
C ASN A 133 5.55 -15.68 23.12
N PHE A 134 4.83 -14.60 23.45
CA PHE A 134 3.36 -14.57 23.30
C PHE A 134 2.93 -14.33 21.85
N ASN A 135 2.00 -15.15 21.37
CA ASN A 135 1.45 -15.03 20.01
C ASN A 135 0.56 -13.78 19.85
N VAL A 136 0.15 -13.51 18.61
CA VAL A 136 -0.62 -12.32 18.21
C VAL A 136 -1.97 -12.20 18.95
N THR A 137 -2.52 -13.29 19.49
CA THR A 137 -3.81 -13.31 20.21
C THR A 137 -3.67 -13.13 21.72
N THR A 138 -2.56 -13.58 22.31
CA THR A 138 -2.28 -13.49 23.75
C THR A 138 -1.58 -12.18 24.14
N SER A 139 -0.68 -11.68 23.29
CA SER A 139 0.04 -10.42 23.50
C SER A 139 -0.88 -9.21 23.81
N PRO A 140 -2.01 -8.99 23.10
CA PRO A 140 -2.90 -7.87 23.42
C PRO A 140 -3.63 -7.97 24.77
N ARG A 141 -3.91 -9.19 25.26
CA ARG A 141 -4.57 -9.39 26.57
C ARG A 141 -3.60 -9.18 27.72
N LEU A 142 -2.38 -9.71 27.60
CA LEU A 142 -1.31 -9.43 28.54
C LEU A 142 -1.01 -7.93 28.56
N PHE A 143 -0.90 -7.31 27.38
CA PHE A 143 -0.73 -5.87 27.24
C PHE A 143 -1.82 -5.07 27.95
N ARG A 144 -3.08 -5.46 27.74
CA ARG A 144 -4.24 -4.83 28.34
C ARG A 144 -4.17 -4.81 29.87
N SER A 145 -3.86 -5.94 30.49
CA SER A 145 -3.97 -6.05 31.94
C SER A 145 -2.68 -5.71 32.69
N PHE A 146 -1.53 -5.78 32.02
CA PHE A 146 -0.22 -5.53 32.63
C PHE A 146 0.36 -4.15 32.25
N LEU A 147 0.39 -3.83 30.95
CA LEU A 147 1.17 -2.69 30.41
C LEU A 147 0.33 -1.43 30.19
N CYS A 148 -0.98 -1.60 30.00
CA CYS A 148 -1.92 -0.49 29.81
C CYS A 148 -2.51 0.05 31.12
N THR A 149 -1.92 -0.26 32.28
CA THR A 149 -2.29 0.50 33.48
C THR A 149 -1.91 1.96 33.22
N MET A 150 -2.89 2.88 33.27
CA MET A 150 -2.68 4.29 32.90
C MET A 150 -1.44 4.88 33.60
N VAL A 151 -1.27 4.51 34.87
CA VAL A 151 -0.15 4.92 35.71
C VAL A 151 1.22 4.50 35.17
N PHE A 152 1.37 3.29 34.60
CA PHE A 152 2.66 2.84 34.04
C PHE A 152 2.99 3.58 32.74
N LEU A 153 2.00 3.72 31.86
CA LEU A 153 2.16 4.46 30.60
C LEU A 153 2.46 5.94 30.85
N ASP A 154 1.82 6.56 31.84
CA ASP A 154 2.08 7.95 32.21
C ASP A 154 3.54 8.14 32.68
N VAL A 155 4.11 7.19 33.44
CA VAL A 155 5.52 7.25 33.86
C VAL A 155 6.47 7.08 32.67
N MET A 156 6.20 6.13 31.77
CA MET A 156 6.98 5.98 30.54
C MET A 156 6.89 7.22 29.65
N GLN A 157 5.70 7.82 29.53
CA GLN A 157 5.46 9.03 28.76
C GLN A 157 6.30 10.19 29.28
N GLN A 158 6.21 10.48 30.58
CA GLN A 158 7.00 11.55 31.22
C GLN A 158 8.49 11.36 30.99
N PHE A 159 8.96 10.12 31.04
CA PHE A 159 10.36 9.80 30.84
C PHE A 159 10.84 10.10 29.41
N LEU A 160 10.05 9.70 28.41
CA LEU A 160 10.33 10.01 27.00
C LEU A 160 10.25 11.51 26.70
N GLU A 161 9.35 12.23 27.35
CA GLU A 161 9.21 13.70 27.25
C GLU A 161 10.41 14.43 27.85
N ASP A 162 10.93 13.97 28.98
CA ASP A 162 12.16 14.53 29.56
C ASP A 162 13.33 14.29 28.60
N MET A 163 13.52 13.05 28.11
CA MET A 163 14.55 12.72 27.12
C MET A 163 14.48 13.60 25.86
N SER A 164 13.30 13.81 25.29
CA SER A 164 13.13 14.59 24.06
C SER A 164 13.39 16.08 24.27
N SER A 165 12.96 16.64 25.40
CA SER A 165 13.00 18.07 25.66
C SER A 165 14.37 18.58 26.14
N ASN A 166 15.04 17.82 27.00
CA ASN A 166 16.27 18.28 27.66
C ASN A 166 17.46 17.31 27.53
N GLY A 167 17.28 16.16 26.86
CA GLY A 167 18.33 15.17 26.63
C GLY A 167 18.77 14.43 27.89
N LYS A 168 17.98 14.50 28.97
CA LYS A 168 18.22 13.76 30.21
C LYS A 168 18.34 12.27 29.89
N HIS A 169 19.30 11.60 30.53
CA HIS A 169 19.68 10.20 30.30
C HIS A 169 20.28 9.87 28.92
N LEU A 170 20.16 10.74 27.92
CA LEU A 170 20.81 10.57 26.60
C LEU A 170 22.25 11.12 26.58
N MET A 171 22.53 12.11 27.43
CA MET A 171 23.82 12.81 27.52
C MET A 171 24.70 12.31 28.68
N ASN A 172 24.19 11.40 29.52
CA ASN A 172 24.87 10.95 30.72
C ASN A 172 25.42 9.53 30.53
N ASN A 173 26.74 9.38 30.42
CA ASN A 173 27.38 8.08 30.22
C ASN A 173 27.15 7.11 31.39
N ASP A 174 26.85 7.61 32.59
CA ASP A 174 26.56 6.76 33.76
C ASP A 174 25.17 6.09 33.69
N ASP A 175 24.33 6.48 32.73
CA ASP A 175 22.98 5.96 32.53
C ASP A 175 22.89 4.82 31.51
N ASP A 176 23.98 4.43 30.86
CA ASP A 176 23.98 3.40 29.79
C ASP A 176 23.28 2.10 30.21
N TYR A 177 23.55 1.61 31.43
CA TYR A 177 22.93 0.38 31.94
C TYR A 177 21.41 0.53 32.14
N ASN A 178 20.97 1.70 32.60
CA ASN A 178 19.56 1.98 32.83
C ASN A 178 18.83 2.18 31.50
N LEU A 179 19.49 2.83 30.54
CA LEU A 179 18.97 3.01 29.19
C LEU A 179 18.85 1.67 28.46
N GLU A 180 19.82 0.77 28.61
CA GLU A 180 19.73 -0.60 28.08
C GLU A 180 18.52 -1.34 28.67
N SER A 181 18.30 -1.22 29.99
CA SER A 181 17.13 -1.77 30.68
C SER A 181 15.82 -1.19 30.13
N PHE A 182 15.78 0.12 29.87
CA PHE A 182 14.63 0.79 29.28
C PHE A 182 14.38 0.38 27.81
N ILE A 183 15.44 0.12 27.03
CA ILE A 183 15.32 -0.45 25.68
C ILE A 183 14.59 -1.79 25.72
N TYR A 184 14.91 -2.66 26.68
CA TYR A 184 14.19 -3.92 26.86
C TYR A 184 12.71 -3.69 27.15
N LEU A 185 12.36 -2.69 27.99
CA LEU A 185 10.96 -2.33 28.20
C LEU A 185 10.25 -1.87 26.92
N LEU A 186 10.91 -1.09 26.07
CA LEU A 186 10.29 -0.67 24.80
C LEU A 186 10.07 -1.85 23.84
N ASN A 187 10.91 -2.90 23.88
CA ASN A 187 10.73 -4.09 23.04
C ASN A 187 9.37 -4.76 23.28
N ILE A 188 8.82 -4.64 24.48
CA ILE A 188 7.51 -5.17 24.85
C ILE A 188 6.41 -4.68 23.88
N PHE A 189 6.53 -3.45 23.38
CA PHE A 189 5.54 -2.84 22.50
C PHE A 189 5.72 -3.21 21.01
N GLN A 190 6.81 -3.89 20.62
CA GLN A 190 7.07 -4.23 19.21
C GLN A 190 6.01 -5.16 18.61
N ASN A 191 5.43 -6.02 19.45
CA ASN A 191 4.38 -6.94 19.04
C ASN A 191 2.97 -6.39 19.23
N PHE A 192 2.82 -5.19 19.81
CA PHE A 192 1.51 -4.59 20.00
C PHE A 192 0.81 -4.40 18.66
N LYS A 193 -0.35 -5.03 18.54
CA LYS A 193 -1.35 -4.75 17.52
C LYS A 193 -2.59 -4.33 18.28
N THR A 194 -3.34 -3.36 17.76
CA THR A 194 -4.63 -2.95 18.34
C THR A 194 -5.71 -3.90 17.82
N PRO A 195 -6.12 -4.99 18.50
CA PRO A 195 -7.27 -5.77 18.08
C PRO A 195 -8.55 -4.94 18.04
N SER A 196 -9.46 -5.34 17.17
CA SER A 196 -10.84 -4.89 17.17
C SER A 196 -11.48 -5.17 18.55
N GLY A 197 -11.88 -4.13 19.28
CA GLY A 197 -12.57 -4.26 20.58
C GLY A 197 -11.92 -3.56 21.78
N HIS A 198 -10.88 -2.74 21.58
CA HIS A 198 -10.28 -1.93 22.65
C HIS A 198 -11.20 -0.79 23.13
N SER A 199 -11.03 -0.40 24.40
CA SER A 199 -11.66 0.82 24.91
C SER A 199 -11.00 2.06 24.30
N ALA A 200 -11.77 3.15 24.17
CA ALA A 200 -11.23 4.42 23.67
C ALA A 200 -10.03 4.92 24.51
N ASP A 201 -10.03 4.60 25.80
CA ASP A 201 -9.01 5.01 26.77
C ASP A 201 -7.67 4.28 26.58
N GLU A 202 -7.70 2.98 26.25
CA GLU A 202 -6.50 2.19 25.95
C GLU A 202 -5.83 2.69 24.66
N VAL A 203 -6.62 2.93 23.62
CA VAL A 203 -6.13 3.49 22.35
C VAL A 203 -5.49 4.86 22.57
N LYS A 204 -6.11 5.71 23.38
CA LYS A 204 -5.60 7.04 23.72
C LYS A 204 -4.28 6.99 24.48
N SER A 205 -4.11 6.03 25.39
CA SER A 205 -2.89 5.92 26.20
C SER A 205 -1.69 5.47 25.37
N VAL A 206 -1.87 4.49 24.47
CA VAL A 206 -0.81 4.08 23.52
C VAL A 206 -0.49 5.21 22.55
N PHE A 207 -1.50 5.94 22.07
CA PHE A 207 -1.30 7.09 21.20
C PHE A 207 -0.45 8.20 21.86
N ARG A 208 -0.66 8.49 23.15
CA ARG A 208 0.19 9.42 23.91
C ARG A 208 1.64 8.96 23.96
N LEU A 209 1.86 7.68 24.29
CA LEU A 209 3.21 7.11 24.32
C LEU A 209 3.92 7.23 22.96
N LEU A 210 3.21 6.92 21.86
CA LEU A 210 3.74 7.10 20.50
C LEU A 210 4.02 8.56 20.16
N THR A 211 3.24 9.49 20.71
CA THR A 211 3.48 10.94 20.57
C THR A 211 4.81 11.33 21.21
N SER A 212 5.11 10.84 22.42
CA SER A 212 6.40 11.11 23.09
C SER A 212 7.58 10.46 22.36
N VAL A 213 7.40 9.27 21.79
CA VAL A 213 8.41 8.65 20.90
C VAL A 213 8.63 9.50 19.65
N SER A 214 7.55 10.00 19.05
CA SER A 214 7.62 10.95 17.94
C SER A 214 8.35 12.23 18.34
N ASP A 215 8.17 12.75 19.56
CA ASP A 215 8.91 13.90 20.07
C ASP A 215 10.43 13.61 20.17
N ILE A 216 10.83 12.40 20.57
CA ILE A 216 12.25 11.99 20.55
C ILE A 216 12.80 12.03 19.13
N ILE A 217 12.09 11.48 18.15
CA ILE A 217 12.53 11.46 16.74
C ILE A 217 12.61 12.88 16.16
N ARG A 218 11.78 13.81 16.66
CA ARG A 218 11.81 15.24 16.29
C ARG A 218 12.87 16.05 17.04
N SER A 219 13.47 15.49 18.08
CA SER A 219 14.40 16.21 18.92
C SER A 219 15.72 16.49 18.20
N LYS A 220 16.42 17.55 18.62
CA LYS A 220 17.78 17.84 18.14
C LYS A 220 18.74 16.67 18.37
N TYR A 221 18.55 15.90 19.45
CA TYR A 221 19.39 14.77 19.82
C TYR A 221 19.31 13.64 18.79
N TYR A 222 18.12 13.41 18.21
CA TYR A 222 17.95 12.45 17.13
C TYR A 222 18.82 12.80 15.93
N PHE A 223 18.72 14.03 15.44
CA PHE A 223 19.48 14.47 14.27
C PHE A 223 20.97 14.58 14.54
N GLU A 224 21.39 15.11 15.69
CA GLU A 224 22.81 15.14 16.09
C GLU A 224 23.41 13.73 16.15
N THR A 225 22.70 12.77 16.75
CA THR A 225 23.12 11.37 16.79
C THR A 225 23.22 10.77 15.39
N PHE A 226 22.28 11.09 14.50
CA PHE A 226 22.29 10.60 13.12
C PHE A 226 23.47 11.18 12.31
N PHE A 227 23.73 12.50 12.41
CA PHE A 227 24.82 13.14 11.67
C PHE A 227 26.22 12.84 12.22
N GLN A 228 26.31 12.40 13.47
CA GLN A 228 27.57 11.90 14.06
C GLN A 228 27.84 10.41 13.73
N LEU A 229 26.85 9.69 13.19
CA LEU A 229 27.00 8.28 12.85
C LEU A 229 27.90 8.11 11.63
N SER A 230 28.97 7.32 11.77
CA SER A 230 29.82 6.98 10.62
C SER A 230 29.06 6.08 9.62
N PRO A 231 29.16 6.33 8.30
CA PRO A 231 28.56 5.46 7.28
C PRO A 231 29.01 4.00 7.35
N ASP A 232 30.14 3.68 7.98
CA ASP A 232 30.67 2.33 8.14
C ASP A 232 30.59 1.80 9.58
N ALA A 233 29.74 2.39 10.43
CA ALA A 233 29.56 1.96 11.81
C ALA A 233 29.10 0.48 11.89
N SER A 234 29.87 -0.36 12.58
CA SER A 234 29.55 -1.80 12.73
C SER A 234 28.57 -2.09 13.85
N GLU A 235 28.52 -1.23 14.86
CA GLU A 235 27.68 -1.39 16.05
C GLU A 235 27.16 -0.03 16.50
N PHE A 236 26.05 -0.04 17.23
CA PHE A 236 25.53 1.12 17.92
C PHE A 236 25.94 1.10 19.39
N ASN A 237 26.28 2.26 19.94
CA ASN A 237 26.25 2.43 21.38
C ASN A 237 24.80 2.45 21.89
N THR A 238 24.59 2.41 23.20
CA THR A 238 23.26 2.32 23.81
C THR A 238 22.34 3.46 23.40
N VAL A 239 22.86 4.69 23.35
CA VAL A 239 22.09 5.88 22.92
C VAL A 239 21.67 5.78 21.45
N GLN A 240 22.59 5.41 20.56
CA GLN A 240 22.30 5.18 19.15
C GLN A 240 21.27 4.05 18.97
N GLN A 241 21.40 2.95 19.71
CA GLN A 241 20.44 1.85 19.67
C GLN A 241 19.05 2.32 20.10
N PHE A 242 18.95 3.10 21.17
CA PHE A 242 17.68 3.65 21.65
C PHE A 242 17.05 4.59 20.61
N ILE A 243 17.79 5.63 20.22
CA ILE A 243 17.27 6.75 19.42
C ILE A 243 17.10 6.36 17.95
N LEU A 244 18.09 5.69 17.34
CA LEU A 244 18.15 5.45 15.90
C LEU A 244 17.59 4.08 15.47
N ASP A 245 17.32 3.17 16.40
CA ASP A 245 16.69 1.86 16.11
C ASP A 245 15.39 1.69 16.90
N LYS A 246 15.42 1.72 18.23
CA LYS A 246 14.28 1.30 19.06
C LYS A 246 13.08 2.26 19.01
N CYS A 247 13.31 3.57 19.12
CA CYS A 247 12.25 4.56 18.99
C CYS A 247 11.54 4.49 17.62
N PRO A 248 12.26 4.52 16.47
CA PRO A 248 11.63 4.37 15.17
C PRO A 248 10.97 3.02 14.96
N VAL A 249 11.56 1.91 15.42
CA VAL A 249 10.93 0.57 15.36
C VAL A 249 9.58 0.59 16.07
N PHE A 250 9.53 1.14 17.28
CA PHE A 250 8.28 1.17 18.04
C PHE A 250 7.20 1.98 17.32
N LEU A 251 7.57 3.15 16.78
CA LEU A 251 6.66 3.98 15.99
C LEU A 251 6.15 3.25 14.73
N ASN A 252 7.07 2.73 13.91
CA ASN A 252 6.76 2.06 12.65
C ASN A 252 6.02 0.73 12.85
N ALA A 253 6.17 0.07 14.01
CA ALA A 253 5.46 -1.16 14.32
C ALA A 253 3.97 -0.94 14.62
N TYR A 254 3.54 0.28 14.94
CA TYR A 254 2.16 0.56 15.30
C TYR A 254 1.22 0.55 14.08
N THR A 255 0.28 -0.38 14.08
CA THR A 255 -0.74 -0.54 13.03
C THR A 255 -2.15 -0.15 13.48
N GLY A 256 -2.28 0.65 14.54
CA GLY A 256 -3.58 1.08 15.05
C GLY A 256 -4.19 2.25 14.26
N VAL A 257 -5.40 2.66 14.65
CA VAL A 257 -6.22 3.65 13.92
C VAL A 257 -5.56 5.02 13.75
N HIS A 258 -4.66 5.40 14.66
CA HIS A 258 -3.94 6.67 14.62
C HIS A 258 -2.56 6.59 13.96
N SER A 259 -2.20 5.46 13.35
CA SER A 259 -0.86 5.28 12.78
C SER A 259 -0.54 6.36 11.74
N PHE A 260 -1.47 6.63 10.82
CA PHE A 260 -1.28 7.67 9.80
C PHE A 260 -1.18 9.07 10.39
N GLU A 261 -2.00 9.40 11.39
CA GLU A 261 -2.01 10.72 12.02
C GLU A 261 -0.65 11.06 12.66
N ILE A 262 -0.03 10.09 13.32
CA ILE A 262 1.29 10.30 13.95
C ILE A 262 2.37 10.44 12.88
N HIS A 263 2.38 9.57 11.87
CA HIS A 263 3.39 9.64 10.81
C HIS A 263 3.26 10.92 9.98
N ASP A 264 2.03 11.39 9.72
CA ASP A 264 1.76 12.67 9.06
C ASP A 264 2.35 13.83 9.86
N THR A 265 1.93 13.94 11.13
CA THR A 265 2.38 15.02 12.01
C THR A 265 3.89 15.04 12.18
N LEU A 266 4.49 13.86 12.35
CA LEU A 266 5.93 13.70 12.45
C LEU A 266 6.61 14.22 11.19
N LEU A 267 6.21 13.68 10.05
CA LEU A 267 6.89 13.90 8.79
C LEU A 267 6.74 15.33 8.26
N GLU A 268 5.58 15.96 8.45
CA GLU A 268 5.40 17.39 8.18
C GLU A 268 6.43 18.27 8.91
N GLN A 269 6.93 17.84 10.08
CA GLN A 269 7.87 18.61 10.89
C GLN A 269 9.34 18.27 10.61
N ILE A 270 9.64 17.06 10.13
CA ILE A 270 11.02 16.58 9.97
C ILE A 270 11.43 16.27 8.53
N PHE A 271 10.56 16.52 7.55
CA PHE A 271 10.80 16.09 6.18
C PHE A 271 12.13 16.61 5.61
N ASP A 272 12.42 17.90 5.78
CA ASP A 272 13.67 18.50 5.27
C ASP A 272 14.92 17.89 5.94
N GLN A 273 14.84 17.56 7.22
CA GLN A 273 15.92 16.91 7.95
C GLN A 273 16.11 15.47 7.47
N CYS A 274 15.03 14.74 7.20
CA CYS A 274 15.11 13.41 6.60
C CYS A 274 15.76 13.44 5.22
N VAL A 275 15.46 14.46 4.40
CA VAL A 275 16.13 14.67 3.10
C VAL A 275 17.63 14.92 3.30
N GLN A 276 18.01 15.78 4.26
CA GLN A 276 19.41 16.06 4.58
C GLN A 276 20.17 14.82 5.07
N ILE A 277 19.52 13.95 5.85
CA ILE A 277 20.09 12.67 6.25
C ILE A 277 20.38 11.81 5.00
N LEU A 278 19.39 11.65 4.10
CA LEU A 278 19.59 10.86 2.89
C LEU A 278 20.70 11.46 2.00
N GLU A 279 20.75 12.79 1.86
CA GLU A 279 21.80 13.53 1.16
C GLU A 279 23.20 13.25 1.73
N HIS A 280 23.30 13.16 3.06
CA HIS A 280 24.56 12.89 3.74
C HIS A 280 25.05 11.45 3.52
N PHE A 281 24.17 10.46 3.64
CA PHE A 281 24.57 9.06 3.65
C PHE A 281 24.67 8.41 2.27
N ILE A 282 23.78 8.77 1.33
CA ILE A 282 23.67 8.08 0.02
C ILE A 282 24.95 8.10 -0.82
N PRO A 283 25.76 9.17 -0.84
CA PRO A 283 27.04 9.16 -1.57
C PRO A 283 27.99 8.04 -1.13
N ASN A 284 27.85 7.54 0.10
CA ASN A 284 28.69 6.49 0.69
C ASN A 284 27.97 5.14 0.83
N ILE A 285 26.91 4.90 0.04
CA ILE A 285 26.08 3.68 0.15
C ILE A 285 26.87 2.37 0.12
N GLU A 286 28.00 2.31 -0.59
CA GLU A 286 28.84 1.13 -0.66
C GLU A 286 29.48 0.74 0.68
N THR A 287 29.74 1.73 1.55
CA THR A 287 30.39 1.50 2.85
C THR A 287 29.40 1.14 3.95
N TRP A 288 28.09 1.25 3.69
CA TRP A 288 27.06 1.02 4.69
C TRP A 288 27.15 -0.36 5.31
N LYS A 289 27.15 -0.40 6.65
CA LYS A 289 26.99 -1.62 7.45
C LYS A 289 25.58 -1.72 8.01
N ILE A 290 25.27 -2.87 8.62
CA ILE A 290 23.92 -3.21 9.09
C ILE A 290 23.26 -2.10 9.96
N PRO A 291 23.94 -1.49 10.96
CA PRO A 291 23.31 -0.46 11.78
C PRO A 291 22.84 0.74 10.94
N VAL A 292 23.70 1.26 10.05
CA VAL A 292 23.36 2.37 9.15
C VAL A 292 22.20 2.00 8.23
N ILE A 293 22.21 0.79 7.65
CA ILE A 293 21.12 0.31 6.79
C ILE A 293 19.79 0.30 7.56
N ARG A 294 19.79 -0.18 8.82
CA ARG A 294 18.58 -0.19 9.66
C ARG A 294 18.07 1.21 9.94
N SER A 295 18.94 2.14 10.36
CA SER A 295 18.52 3.52 10.64
C SER A 295 18.00 4.25 9.41
N ILE A 296 18.63 4.06 8.24
CA ILE A 296 18.11 4.59 6.98
C ILE A 296 16.77 3.94 6.61
N THR A 297 16.61 2.64 6.85
CA THR A 297 15.33 1.95 6.63
C THR A 297 14.21 2.57 7.46
N HIS A 298 14.48 2.89 8.73
CA HIS A 298 13.48 3.52 9.59
C HIS A 298 13.06 4.91 9.11
N ILE A 299 13.99 5.71 8.60
CA ILE A 299 13.69 7.01 7.97
C ILE A 299 12.79 6.81 6.74
N VAL A 300 13.12 5.83 5.90
CA VAL A 300 12.30 5.48 4.73
C VAL A 300 10.92 5.00 5.17
N ASP A 301 10.82 4.16 6.19
CA ASP A 301 9.54 3.67 6.72
C ASP A 301 8.66 4.80 7.25
N ILE A 302 9.23 5.77 7.97
CA ILE A 302 8.49 6.96 8.42
C ILE A 302 7.88 7.69 7.21
N MET A 303 8.63 7.84 6.12
CA MET A 303 8.11 8.44 4.89
C MET A 303 7.01 7.61 4.23
N VAL A 304 7.18 6.30 4.21
CA VAL A 304 6.26 5.35 3.56
C VAL A 304 4.96 5.16 4.34
N ASN A 305 5.01 5.35 5.67
CA ASN A 305 3.89 5.12 6.58
C ASN A 305 3.03 6.36 6.89
N ALA A 306 3.39 7.56 6.38
CA ALA A 306 2.55 8.78 6.41
C ALA A 306 1.20 8.58 5.72
N SER A 307 0.39 9.57 5.37
CA SER A 307 -0.82 9.46 4.53
C SER A 307 -0.50 9.72 3.06
N SER A 308 -1.43 9.39 2.16
CA SER A 308 -1.28 9.68 0.73
C SER A 308 -1.13 11.18 0.45
N THR A 309 -1.79 12.03 1.24
CA THR A 309 -1.72 13.49 1.12
C THR A 309 -0.33 14.01 1.44
N THR A 310 0.23 13.57 2.57
CA THR A 310 1.57 13.96 3.02
C THR A 310 2.64 13.44 2.07
N GLN A 311 2.46 12.21 1.57
CA GLN A 311 3.30 11.64 0.54
C GLN A 311 3.29 12.47 -0.75
N ALA A 312 2.12 12.91 -1.22
CA ALA A 312 2.04 13.76 -2.40
C ALA A 312 2.81 15.09 -2.22
N HIS A 313 2.89 15.63 -0.99
CA HIS A 313 3.69 16.82 -0.69
C HIS A 313 5.20 16.53 -0.74
N ILE A 314 5.63 15.46 -0.09
CA ILE A 314 7.03 15.01 0.00
C ILE A 314 7.62 14.74 -1.38
N PHE A 315 6.87 14.01 -2.20
CA PHE A 315 7.37 13.51 -3.47
C PHE A 315 7.36 14.58 -4.57
N GLN A 316 6.88 15.80 -4.30
CA GLN A 316 7.17 16.94 -5.16
C GLN A 316 8.67 17.28 -5.21
N GLN A 317 9.47 16.81 -4.24
CA GLN A 317 10.93 16.89 -4.32
C GLN A 317 11.51 15.75 -5.20
N PRO A 318 12.01 16.04 -6.42
CA PRO A 318 12.46 14.99 -7.34
C PRO A 318 13.65 14.17 -6.82
N LYS A 319 14.45 14.76 -5.91
CA LYS A 319 15.63 14.14 -5.31
C LYS A 319 15.29 12.85 -4.55
N ILE A 320 14.12 12.78 -3.91
CA ILE A 320 13.70 11.57 -3.16
C ILE A 320 13.59 10.36 -4.09
N ILE A 321 13.08 10.55 -5.31
CA ILE A 321 13.01 9.49 -6.32
C ILE A 321 14.44 9.07 -6.72
N ASP A 322 15.36 10.02 -6.88
CA ASP A 322 16.76 9.71 -7.20
C ASP A 322 17.47 8.93 -6.09
N TYR A 323 17.18 9.25 -4.82
CA TYR A 323 17.66 8.50 -3.67
C TYR A 323 17.13 7.07 -3.62
N ALA A 324 15.81 6.91 -3.80
CA ALA A 324 15.18 5.60 -3.87
C ALA A 324 15.79 4.75 -5.01
N LEU A 325 15.99 5.33 -6.20
CA LEU A 325 16.60 4.64 -7.32
C LEU A 325 18.08 4.32 -7.09
N THR A 326 18.81 5.16 -6.36
CA THR A 326 20.22 4.89 -5.99
C THR A 326 20.31 3.67 -5.07
N ILE A 327 19.41 3.57 -4.08
CA ILE A 327 19.29 2.40 -3.21
C ILE A 327 18.97 1.14 -4.04
N LEU A 328 17.98 1.21 -4.93
CA LEU A 328 17.54 0.07 -5.74
C LEU A 328 18.52 -0.34 -6.85
N ARG A 329 19.48 0.52 -7.21
CA ARG A 329 20.54 0.22 -8.18
C ARG A 329 21.82 -0.30 -7.51
N ASN A 330 21.94 -0.17 -6.19
CA ASN A 330 23.14 -0.59 -5.48
C ASN A 330 23.31 -2.12 -5.54
N GLN A 331 24.41 -2.57 -6.12
CA GLN A 331 24.65 -4.01 -6.36
C GLN A 331 24.84 -4.79 -5.05
N LYS A 332 25.49 -4.20 -4.04
CA LYS A 332 25.73 -4.83 -2.74
C LYS A 332 24.40 -5.12 -2.01
N LEU A 333 23.47 -4.16 -2.02
CA LEU A 333 22.13 -4.36 -1.46
C LEU A 333 21.33 -5.38 -2.29
N CYS A 334 21.29 -5.23 -3.61
CA CYS A 334 20.53 -6.12 -4.49
C CYS A 334 21.02 -7.57 -4.48
N ALA A 335 22.31 -7.82 -4.24
CA ALA A 335 22.86 -9.17 -4.10
C ALA A 335 22.19 -9.97 -2.97
N ARG A 336 21.65 -9.29 -1.94
CA ARG A 336 20.97 -9.92 -0.81
C ARG A 336 19.56 -10.43 -1.14
N LEU A 337 18.95 -9.99 -2.25
CA LEU A 337 17.60 -10.39 -2.66
C LEU A 337 17.42 -11.89 -2.92
N GLN A 338 18.52 -12.61 -3.11
CA GLN A 338 18.54 -14.08 -3.24
C GLN A 338 18.36 -14.83 -1.92
N SER A 339 18.33 -14.14 -0.78
CA SER A 339 18.01 -14.75 0.52
C SER A 339 16.52 -15.11 0.62
N LYS A 340 16.21 -16.19 1.33
CA LYS A 340 14.83 -16.53 1.70
C LYS A 340 14.39 -15.86 3.01
N THR A 341 15.35 -15.41 3.83
CA THR A 341 15.09 -14.75 5.11
C THR A 341 15.18 -13.24 4.96
N MET A 342 14.30 -12.52 5.66
CA MET A 342 14.36 -11.06 5.73
C MET A 342 15.64 -10.64 6.46
N ASN A 343 16.39 -9.73 5.86
CA ASN A 343 17.57 -9.09 6.45
C ASN A 343 17.46 -7.57 6.26
N PRO A 344 18.30 -6.76 6.93
CA PRO A 344 18.23 -5.31 6.85
C PRO A 344 18.28 -4.75 5.42
N GLU A 345 19.10 -5.31 4.54
CA GLU A 345 19.19 -4.89 3.14
C GLU A 345 17.89 -5.14 2.36
N ILE A 346 17.30 -6.32 2.53
CA ILE A 346 16.01 -6.70 1.92
C ILE A 346 14.89 -5.82 2.47
N TRP A 347 14.93 -5.51 3.76
CA TRP A 347 13.96 -4.62 4.38
C TRP A 347 14.04 -3.22 3.77
N LEU A 348 15.24 -2.64 3.67
CA LEU A 348 15.45 -1.33 3.02
C LEU A 348 14.90 -1.31 1.59
N ILE A 349 15.20 -2.35 0.80
CA ILE A 349 14.70 -2.47 -0.57
C ILE A 349 13.17 -2.57 -0.58
N ASN A 350 12.60 -3.40 0.29
CA ASN A 350 11.15 -3.55 0.39
C ASN A 350 10.46 -2.24 0.78
N SER A 351 10.98 -1.50 1.75
CA SER A 351 10.45 -0.20 2.17
C SER A 351 10.55 0.83 1.05
N THR A 352 11.70 0.88 0.37
CA THR A 352 11.92 1.76 -0.80
C THR A 352 10.93 1.46 -1.92
N LEU A 353 10.72 0.18 -2.26
CA LEU A 353 9.74 -0.26 -3.25
C LEU A 353 8.30 0.04 -2.83
N THR A 354 7.97 -0.14 -1.55
CA THR A 354 6.64 0.19 -1.01
C THR A 354 6.36 1.68 -1.20
N GLY A 355 7.34 2.53 -0.92
CA GLY A 355 7.25 3.97 -1.18
C GLY A 355 7.02 4.29 -2.66
N LEU A 356 7.87 3.78 -3.56
CA LEU A 356 7.72 4.02 -5.00
C LEU A 356 6.40 3.48 -5.55
N HIS A 357 5.94 2.32 -5.08
CA HIS A 357 4.64 1.78 -5.44
C HIS A 357 3.49 2.70 -4.99
N ASN A 358 3.55 3.24 -3.78
CA ASN A 358 2.53 4.21 -3.35
C ASN A 358 2.56 5.49 -4.21
N MET A 359 3.71 5.86 -4.78
CA MET A 359 3.85 7.05 -5.66
C MET A 359 3.26 6.88 -7.06
N ILE A 360 3.19 5.66 -7.61
CA ILE A 360 2.74 5.48 -9.01
C ILE A 360 1.26 5.81 -9.22
N TYR A 361 0.49 5.99 -8.14
CA TYR A 361 -0.89 6.43 -8.21
C TYR A 361 -1.04 7.95 -8.45
N ASP A 362 0.01 8.75 -8.21
CA ASP A 362 0.03 10.15 -8.60
C ASP A 362 0.54 10.30 -10.04
N ALA A 363 -0.27 10.92 -10.90
CA ALA A 363 0.03 11.05 -12.32
C ALA A 363 1.31 11.86 -12.62
N LYS A 364 1.65 12.87 -11.80
CA LYS A 364 2.87 13.67 -11.97
C LYS A 364 4.09 12.85 -11.58
N LEU A 365 4.03 12.14 -10.46
CA LEU A 365 5.13 11.28 -10.00
C LEU A 365 5.36 10.11 -10.96
N LEU A 366 4.30 9.49 -11.43
CA LEU A 366 4.38 8.44 -12.44
C LEU A 366 5.07 8.94 -13.72
N ALA A 367 4.74 10.15 -14.17
CA ALA A 367 5.39 10.76 -15.32
C ALA A 367 6.89 11.02 -15.08
N ILE A 368 7.29 11.38 -13.86
CA ILE A 368 8.71 11.52 -13.50
C ILE A 368 9.41 10.16 -13.56
N LEU A 369 8.80 9.12 -12.99
CA LEU A 369 9.38 7.78 -12.97
C LEU A 369 9.56 7.21 -14.39
N ARG A 370 8.55 7.38 -15.26
CA ARG A 370 8.63 7.01 -16.68
C ARG A 370 9.77 7.70 -17.43
N LYS A 371 10.06 8.97 -17.12
CA LYS A 371 11.17 9.71 -17.75
C LYS A 371 12.57 9.23 -17.33
N LYS A 372 12.70 8.56 -16.18
CA LYS A 372 14.00 8.12 -15.63
C LYS A 372 14.50 6.78 -16.18
N THR A 373 13.78 6.17 -17.14
CA THR A 373 14.15 4.90 -17.82
C THR A 373 14.58 3.82 -16.82
N VAL A 374 13.70 3.52 -15.86
CA VAL A 374 13.98 2.67 -14.68
C VAL A 374 13.50 1.23 -14.85
N THR A 375 12.93 0.88 -16.01
CA THR A 375 12.34 -0.43 -16.33
C THR A 375 13.30 -1.59 -16.02
N SER A 376 14.57 -1.46 -16.42
CA SER A 376 15.60 -2.50 -16.18
C SER A 376 15.87 -2.77 -14.69
N VAL A 377 15.77 -1.76 -13.83
CA VAL A 377 15.97 -1.91 -12.38
C VAL A 377 14.91 -2.83 -11.79
N PHE A 378 13.64 -2.59 -12.12
CA PHE A 378 12.54 -3.39 -11.57
C PHE A 378 12.52 -4.81 -12.15
N ILE A 379 12.88 -5.00 -13.43
CA ILE A 379 13.04 -6.34 -14.02
C ILE A 379 14.15 -7.13 -13.33
N GLN A 380 15.30 -6.49 -13.06
CA GLN A 380 16.37 -7.13 -12.32
C GLN A 380 15.89 -7.58 -10.94
N ILE A 381 15.12 -6.73 -10.24
CA ILE A 381 14.54 -7.06 -8.93
C ILE A 381 13.55 -8.22 -9.04
N THR A 382 12.62 -8.22 -10.00
CA THR A 382 11.64 -9.31 -10.16
C THR A 382 12.30 -10.66 -10.44
N ASN A 383 13.42 -10.66 -11.16
CA ASN A 383 14.17 -11.87 -11.52
C ASN A 383 15.09 -12.37 -10.39
N THR A 384 15.52 -11.46 -9.50
CA THR A 384 16.50 -11.77 -8.44
C THR A 384 15.83 -12.06 -7.09
N ALA A 385 14.73 -11.38 -6.77
CA ALA A 385 14.11 -11.46 -5.46
C ALA A 385 13.42 -12.80 -5.21
N LYS A 386 13.73 -13.45 -4.08
CA LYS A 386 12.99 -14.63 -3.60
C LYS A 386 11.80 -14.26 -2.72
N TYR A 387 11.80 -13.06 -2.13
CA TYR A 387 10.70 -12.61 -1.28
C TYR A 387 9.54 -12.12 -2.14
N ASP A 388 8.41 -12.84 -2.09
CA ASP A 388 7.25 -12.57 -2.96
C ASP A 388 6.75 -11.13 -2.86
N ARG A 389 6.77 -10.53 -1.66
CA ARG A 389 6.32 -9.14 -1.48
C ARG A 389 7.13 -8.14 -2.31
N ILE A 390 8.46 -8.30 -2.37
CA ILE A 390 9.34 -7.45 -3.16
C ILE A 390 9.01 -7.60 -4.65
N ARG A 391 8.80 -8.84 -5.11
CA ARG A 391 8.40 -9.11 -6.50
C ARG A 391 7.08 -8.43 -6.82
N ILE A 392 6.08 -8.54 -5.94
CA ILE A 392 4.77 -7.92 -6.11
C ILE A 392 4.91 -6.41 -6.28
N HIS A 393 5.63 -5.72 -5.39
CA HIS A 393 5.82 -4.27 -5.51
C HIS A 393 6.56 -3.88 -6.80
N ALA A 394 7.59 -4.63 -7.18
CA ALA A 394 8.32 -4.37 -8.43
C ALA A 394 7.42 -4.57 -9.67
N TYR A 395 6.60 -5.63 -9.70
CA TYR A 395 5.62 -5.86 -10.75
C TYR A 395 4.52 -4.80 -10.80
N LEU A 396 4.04 -4.30 -9.65
CA LEU A 396 3.07 -3.21 -9.58
C LEU A 396 3.65 -1.89 -10.10
N ILE A 397 4.92 -1.61 -9.81
CA ILE A 397 5.60 -0.45 -10.38
C ILE A 397 5.77 -0.61 -11.90
N LEU A 398 6.20 -1.79 -12.36
CA LEU A 398 6.28 -2.12 -13.79
C LEU A 398 4.95 -1.91 -14.50
N ALA A 399 3.84 -2.38 -13.91
CA ALA A 399 2.49 -2.16 -14.43
C ALA A 399 2.17 -0.67 -14.64
N GLY A 400 2.65 0.21 -13.75
CA GLY A 400 2.49 1.64 -13.90
C GLY A 400 3.37 2.26 -14.99
N ILE A 401 4.63 1.83 -15.12
CA ILE A 401 5.61 2.53 -15.97
C ILE A 401 5.70 2.00 -17.40
N LEU A 402 5.38 0.73 -17.64
CA LEU A 402 5.56 0.09 -18.93
C LEU A 402 4.65 0.68 -20.00
N SER A 403 5.23 0.93 -21.18
CA SER A 403 4.50 1.23 -22.41
C SER A 403 4.22 -0.03 -23.22
N GLU A 404 3.31 0.08 -24.20
CA GLU A 404 3.00 -1.00 -25.14
C GLU A 404 4.26 -1.49 -25.89
N VAL A 405 5.14 -0.56 -26.26
CA VAL A 405 6.39 -0.87 -26.97
C VAL A 405 7.32 -1.66 -26.07
N GLU A 406 7.52 -1.22 -24.83
CA GLU A 406 8.38 -1.92 -23.87
C GLU A 406 7.87 -3.33 -23.55
N ILE A 407 6.55 -3.52 -23.37
CA ILE A 407 6.01 -4.87 -23.12
C ILE A 407 6.29 -5.82 -24.28
N LYS A 408 6.18 -5.35 -25.52
CA LYS A 408 6.50 -6.13 -26.72
C LYS A 408 7.99 -6.46 -26.80
N GLU A 409 8.85 -5.49 -26.53
CA GLU A 409 10.31 -5.66 -26.55
C GLU A 409 10.81 -6.61 -25.45
N LEU A 410 10.20 -6.56 -24.27
CA LEU A 410 10.59 -7.40 -23.14
C LEU A 410 10.27 -8.88 -23.34
N ASN A 411 9.33 -9.22 -24.22
CA ASN A 411 8.89 -10.59 -24.51
C ASN A 411 8.61 -11.43 -23.24
N ASN A 412 8.09 -10.79 -22.19
CA ASN A 412 7.85 -11.39 -20.87
C ASN A 412 6.41 -11.21 -20.38
N ALA A 413 5.49 -10.76 -21.27
CA ALA A 413 4.08 -10.56 -20.97
C ALA A 413 3.43 -11.80 -20.32
N LYS A 414 3.82 -13.00 -20.79
CA LYS A 414 3.38 -14.26 -20.22
C LYS A 414 3.72 -14.40 -18.74
N GLU A 415 4.99 -14.18 -18.40
CA GLU A 415 5.47 -14.28 -17.02
C GLU A 415 4.82 -13.26 -16.10
N ILE A 416 4.76 -11.99 -16.53
CA ILE A 416 4.12 -10.91 -15.78
C ILE A 416 2.68 -11.29 -15.44
N THR A 417 1.91 -11.73 -16.44
CA THR A 417 0.51 -12.10 -16.28
C THR A 417 0.35 -13.28 -15.32
N MET A 418 1.08 -14.38 -15.54
CA MET A 418 1.00 -15.58 -14.68
C MET A 418 1.33 -15.25 -13.23
N VAL A 419 2.34 -14.41 -13.00
CA VAL A 419 2.73 -14.01 -11.64
C VAL A 419 1.66 -13.12 -10.98
N PHE A 420 1.09 -12.16 -11.72
CA PHE A 420 -0.02 -11.33 -11.21
C PHE A 420 -1.23 -12.17 -10.83
N PHE A 421 -1.67 -13.10 -11.70
CA PHE A 421 -2.83 -13.96 -11.43
C PHE A 421 -2.58 -14.93 -10.29
N LYS A 422 -1.36 -15.48 -10.17
CA LYS A 422 -0.95 -16.27 -9.00
C LYS A 422 -1.12 -15.49 -7.70
N TYR A 423 -0.66 -14.24 -7.64
CA TYR A 423 -0.76 -13.42 -6.42
C TYR A 423 -2.19 -12.96 -6.13
N LEU A 424 -2.95 -12.60 -7.17
CA LEU A 424 -4.38 -12.29 -7.07
C LEU A 424 -5.17 -13.46 -6.48
N ASN A 425 -4.92 -14.69 -6.95
CA ASN A 425 -5.60 -15.86 -6.43
C ASN A 425 -5.30 -16.08 -4.94
N LYS A 426 -4.03 -15.98 -4.53
CA LYS A 426 -3.66 -16.08 -3.11
C LYS A 426 -4.27 -14.98 -2.24
N ALA A 427 -4.37 -13.75 -2.76
CA ALA A 427 -5.04 -12.67 -2.05
C ALA A 427 -6.55 -12.92 -1.92
N MET A 428 -7.18 -13.49 -2.95
CA MET A 428 -8.61 -13.87 -2.94
C MET A 428 -8.94 -14.97 -1.93
N GLU A 429 -8.05 -15.95 -1.77
CA GLU A 429 -8.15 -17.06 -0.81
C GLU A 429 -7.98 -16.60 0.65
N SER A 430 -7.31 -15.47 0.87
CA SER A 430 -7.10 -14.90 2.19
C SER A 430 -8.36 -14.22 2.74
N ASN A 431 -8.69 -14.49 4.00
CA ASN A 431 -9.79 -13.83 4.72
C ASN A 431 -9.64 -12.30 4.77
N GLN A 432 -8.39 -11.81 4.81
CA GLN A 432 -8.09 -10.38 4.85
C GLN A 432 -8.04 -9.74 3.46
N LYS A 433 -8.25 -10.51 2.38
CA LYS A 433 -8.07 -10.04 0.99
C LYS A 433 -6.69 -9.44 0.73
N MET A 434 -5.66 -10.09 1.29
CA MET A 434 -4.26 -9.69 1.17
C MET A 434 -3.36 -10.90 0.96
N TYR A 435 -2.28 -10.71 0.20
CA TYR A 435 -1.18 -11.66 0.12
C TYR A 435 0.15 -10.96 0.41
N LYS A 436 0.90 -11.49 1.39
CA LYS A 436 2.18 -10.93 1.86
C LYS A 436 2.14 -9.42 2.16
N GLY A 437 1.02 -8.96 2.73
CA GLY A 437 0.81 -7.56 3.11
C GLY A 437 0.46 -6.61 1.96
N VAL A 438 0.24 -7.14 0.76
CA VAL A 438 -0.29 -6.37 -0.38
C VAL A 438 -1.77 -6.72 -0.57
N THR A 439 -2.61 -5.70 -0.70
CA THR A 439 -4.06 -5.86 -0.81
C THR A 439 -4.49 -6.36 -2.19
N LEU A 440 -5.61 -7.08 -2.23
CA LEU A 440 -6.28 -7.47 -3.47
C LEU A 440 -6.54 -6.24 -4.34
N MET A 441 -7.00 -5.14 -3.72
CA MET A 441 -7.20 -3.86 -4.40
C MET A 441 -5.93 -3.36 -5.13
N ALA A 442 -4.76 -3.39 -4.49
CA ALA A 442 -3.50 -2.98 -5.12
C ALA A 442 -3.20 -3.79 -6.38
N MET A 443 -3.38 -5.11 -6.28
CA MET A 443 -3.17 -6.03 -7.39
C MET A 443 -4.18 -5.80 -8.53
N LEU A 444 -5.44 -5.50 -8.21
CA LEU A 444 -6.46 -5.17 -9.20
C LEU A 444 -6.16 -3.84 -9.91
N CYS A 445 -5.70 -2.82 -9.19
CA CYS A 445 -5.29 -1.57 -9.82
C CYS A 445 -4.11 -1.78 -10.79
N GLY A 446 -3.10 -2.55 -10.39
CA GLY A 446 -1.99 -2.90 -11.27
C GLY A 446 -2.43 -3.69 -12.51
N LEU A 447 -3.31 -4.67 -12.33
CA LEU A 447 -3.87 -5.46 -13.44
C LEU A 447 -4.71 -4.60 -14.39
N LYS A 448 -5.48 -3.64 -13.87
CA LYS A 448 -6.26 -2.67 -14.68
C LYS A 448 -5.37 -1.85 -15.60
N THR A 449 -4.16 -1.50 -15.17
CA THR A 449 -3.19 -0.80 -16.02
C THR A 449 -2.57 -1.75 -17.04
N LEU A 450 -2.20 -2.97 -16.63
CA LEU A 450 -1.58 -3.95 -17.52
C LEU A 450 -2.50 -4.43 -18.64
N VAL A 451 -3.79 -4.62 -18.34
CA VAL A 451 -4.77 -5.15 -19.31
C VAL A 451 -5.08 -4.20 -20.46
N GLN A 452 -4.56 -2.96 -20.43
CA GLN A 452 -4.61 -2.06 -21.58
C GLN A 452 -3.73 -2.56 -22.74
N HIS A 453 -2.71 -3.37 -22.43
CA HIS A 453 -1.72 -3.86 -23.39
C HIS A 453 -2.14 -5.13 -24.10
N ASP A 454 -1.96 -5.20 -25.42
CA ASP A 454 -2.52 -6.29 -26.23
C ASP A 454 -1.84 -7.63 -25.94
N GLU A 455 -0.53 -7.65 -25.70
CA GLU A 455 0.20 -8.87 -25.32
C GLU A 455 -0.28 -9.45 -23.97
N ILE A 456 -0.61 -8.56 -23.02
CA ILE A 456 -1.16 -8.96 -21.71
C ILE A 456 -2.56 -9.52 -21.91
N LYS A 457 -3.42 -8.84 -22.69
CA LYS A 457 -4.76 -9.35 -23.01
C LYS A 457 -4.65 -10.76 -23.59
N ASN A 458 -3.89 -10.95 -24.67
CA ASN A 458 -3.72 -12.23 -25.33
C ASN A 458 -3.27 -13.34 -24.37
N THR A 459 -2.34 -13.01 -23.46
CA THR A 459 -1.90 -13.95 -22.43
C THR A 459 -3.01 -14.34 -21.46
N ILE A 460 -3.79 -13.37 -20.98
CA ILE A 460 -4.94 -13.64 -20.10
C ILE A 460 -5.93 -14.58 -20.79
N LEU A 461 -6.13 -14.42 -22.10
CA LEU A 461 -7.08 -15.21 -22.89
C LEU A 461 -6.61 -16.62 -23.20
N ALA A 462 -5.30 -16.86 -23.17
CA ALA A 462 -4.74 -18.19 -23.42
C ALA A 462 -5.08 -19.19 -22.30
N GLU A 463 -5.53 -18.74 -21.12
CA GLU A 463 -5.77 -19.59 -19.96
C GLU A 463 -7.15 -19.32 -19.32
N ASP A 464 -8.10 -20.26 -19.51
CA ASP A 464 -9.48 -20.16 -19.00
C ASP A 464 -9.59 -19.87 -17.49
N GLN A 465 -8.60 -20.33 -16.71
CA GLN A 465 -8.53 -20.14 -15.26
C GLN A 465 -8.48 -18.65 -14.88
N ASN A 466 -7.87 -17.80 -15.72
CA ASN A 466 -7.76 -16.36 -15.47
C ASN A 466 -9.15 -15.70 -15.55
N LEU A 467 -9.97 -16.07 -16.53
CA LEU A 467 -11.36 -15.59 -16.64
C LEU A 467 -12.24 -16.11 -15.50
N GLN A 468 -11.98 -17.31 -14.98
CA GLN A 468 -12.68 -17.82 -13.79
C GLN A 468 -12.33 -17.01 -12.54
N LEU A 469 -11.06 -16.65 -12.34
CA LEU A 469 -10.65 -15.80 -11.22
C LEU A 469 -11.30 -14.42 -11.28
N LEU A 470 -11.35 -13.78 -12.46
CA LEU A 470 -12.06 -12.51 -12.64
C LEU A 470 -13.56 -12.62 -12.34
N SER A 471 -14.17 -13.75 -12.71
CA SER A 471 -15.56 -14.04 -12.35
C SER A 471 -15.72 -14.12 -10.83
N ASN A 472 -14.84 -14.86 -10.15
CA ASN A 472 -14.83 -14.96 -8.68
C ASN A 472 -14.66 -13.60 -7.99
N ILE A 473 -13.84 -12.70 -8.55
CA ILE A 473 -13.72 -11.32 -8.06
C ILE A 473 -15.07 -10.61 -8.13
N ILE A 474 -15.76 -10.66 -9.27
CA ILE A 474 -17.08 -10.02 -9.45
C ILE A 474 -18.15 -10.57 -8.47
N PHE A 475 -18.07 -11.85 -8.10
CA PHE A 475 -19.05 -12.47 -7.20
C PHE A 475 -18.74 -12.34 -5.71
N LYS A 476 -17.47 -12.27 -5.31
CA LYS A 476 -17.03 -12.52 -3.92
C LYS A 476 -16.27 -11.36 -3.27
N THR A 477 -16.33 -10.17 -3.85
CA THR A 477 -15.59 -8.99 -3.35
C THR A 477 -16.51 -7.84 -2.99
N ASN A 478 -15.96 -6.85 -2.29
CA ASN A 478 -16.70 -5.62 -1.95
C ASN A 478 -16.87 -4.71 -3.17
N ASP A 479 -17.69 -3.67 -3.05
CA ASP A 479 -18.03 -2.77 -4.17
C ASP A 479 -16.82 -2.08 -4.81
N GLN A 480 -15.79 -1.75 -4.02
CA GLN A 480 -14.58 -1.10 -4.55
C GLN A 480 -13.74 -2.08 -5.40
N GLU A 481 -13.58 -3.31 -4.92
CA GLU A 481 -12.86 -4.38 -5.63
C GLU A 481 -13.66 -4.83 -6.86
N LEU A 482 -14.97 -4.94 -6.74
CA LEU A 482 -15.93 -5.20 -7.81
C LEU A 482 -15.80 -4.18 -8.94
N ALA A 483 -15.76 -2.88 -8.62
CA ALA A 483 -15.61 -1.83 -9.63
C ALA A 483 -14.35 -2.00 -10.48
N HIS A 484 -13.22 -2.38 -9.85
CA HIS A 484 -11.98 -2.67 -10.58
C HIS A 484 -12.09 -3.96 -11.40
N GLY A 485 -12.67 -5.02 -10.83
CA GLY A 485 -12.91 -6.28 -11.53
C GLY A 485 -13.76 -6.10 -12.80
N LEU A 486 -14.84 -5.31 -12.71
CA LEU A 486 -15.68 -4.95 -13.86
C LEU A 486 -14.93 -4.10 -14.88
N SER A 487 -14.11 -3.14 -14.44
CA SER A 487 -13.31 -2.32 -15.36
C SER A 487 -12.29 -3.15 -16.15
N ILE A 488 -11.65 -4.14 -15.50
CA ILE A 488 -10.77 -5.11 -16.16
C ILE A 488 -11.56 -5.94 -17.17
N LEU A 489 -12.69 -6.51 -16.74
CA LEU A 489 -13.53 -7.34 -17.61
C LEU A 489 -14.09 -6.55 -18.80
N TRP A 490 -14.47 -5.29 -18.60
CA TRP A 490 -14.90 -4.39 -19.67
C TRP A 490 -13.78 -4.18 -20.68
N THR A 491 -12.56 -3.89 -20.24
CA THR A 491 -11.42 -3.75 -21.14
C THR A 491 -11.16 -5.04 -21.94
N LEU A 492 -11.29 -6.20 -21.31
CA LEU A 492 -11.14 -7.49 -21.99
C LEU A 492 -12.29 -7.79 -22.96
N SER A 493 -13.50 -7.32 -22.69
CA SER A 493 -14.69 -7.57 -23.53
C SER A 493 -14.60 -6.95 -24.93
N PHE A 494 -13.66 -6.03 -25.18
CA PHE A 494 -13.32 -5.58 -26.52
C PHE A 494 -12.69 -6.68 -27.38
N ASN A 495 -12.30 -7.82 -26.82
CA ASN A 495 -11.92 -9.01 -27.57
C ASN A 495 -13.18 -9.89 -27.84
N LYS A 496 -13.34 -10.36 -29.09
CA LYS A 496 -14.52 -11.13 -29.52
C LYS A 496 -14.66 -12.48 -28.80
N GLU A 497 -13.56 -13.16 -28.52
CA GLU A 497 -13.55 -14.46 -27.84
C GLU A 497 -13.93 -14.31 -26.36
N VAL A 498 -13.46 -13.23 -25.72
CA VAL A 498 -13.88 -12.87 -24.36
C VAL A 498 -15.36 -12.56 -24.32
N ALA A 499 -15.83 -11.70 -25.21
CA ALA A 499 -17.24 -11.32 -25.27
C ALA A 499 -18.14 -12.56 -25.41
N ALA A 500 -17.77 -13.49 -26.29
CA ALA A 500 -18.47 -14.76 -26.45
C ALA A 500 -18.41 -15.62 -25.18
N THR A 501 -17.26 -15.70 -24.51
CA THR A 501 -17.09 -16.46 -23.27
C THR A 501 -17.92 -15.87 -22.12
N ILE A 502 -17.98 -14.53 -22.01
CA ILE A 502 -18.83 -13.85 -21.03
C ILE A 502 -20.31 -14.16 -21.33
N LEU A 503 -20.74 -14.04 -22.59
CA LEU A 503 -22.11 -14.32 -23.00
C LEU A 503 -22.57 -15.74 -22.64
N ASN A 504 -21.67 -16.72 -22.82
CA ASN A 504 -21.95 -18.12 -22.54
C ASN A 504 -22.00 -18.45 -21.03
N LYS A 505 -21.53 -17.55 -20.15
CA LYS A 505 -21.60 -17.69 -18.70
C LYS A 505 -22.86 -17.01 -18.16
N SER A 506 -23.97 -17.76 -18.18
CA SER A 506 -25.31 -17.25 -17.79
C SER A 506 -25.34 -16.58 -16.41
N GLU A 507 -24.70 -17.17 -15.39
CA GLU A 507 -24.64 -16.58 -14.04
C GLU A 507 -23.92 -15.23 -14.04
N LEU A 508 -22.78 -15.13 -14.72
CA LEU A 508 -22.00 -13.90 -14.83
C LEU A 508 -22.79 -12.82 -15.57
N MET A 509 -23.43 -13.17 -16.69
CA MET A 509 -24.29 -12.25 -17.45
C MET A 509 -25.47 -11.74 -16.63
N ASN A 510 -26.11 -12.60 -15.84
CA ASN A 510 -27.21 -12.18 -14.96
C ASN A 510 -26.71 -11.20 -13.89
N LYS A 511 -25.55 -11.47 -13.27
CA LYS A 511 -24.93 -10.56 -12.31
C LYS A 511 -24.60 -9.21 -12.96
N ILE A 512 -24.01 -9.20 -14.16
CA ILE A 512 -23.69 -7.96 -14.89
C ILE A 512 -24.97 -7.19 -15.24
N ARG A 513 -26.03 -7.85 -15.69
CA ARG A 513 -27.32 -7.19 -15.98
C ARG A 513 -27.91 -6.52 -14.75
N ASN A 514 -27.95 -7.23 -13.63
CA ASN A 514 -28.45 -6.68 -12.37
C ASN A 514 -27.64 -5.46 -11.92
N LEU A 515 -26.31 -5.48 -12.12
CA LEU A 515 -25.44 -4.35 -11.78
C LEU A 515 -25.62 -3.15 -12.73
N ALA A 516 -25.89 -3.40 -14.01
CA ALA A 516 -26.14 -2.36 -15.02
C ALA A 516 -27.48 -1.63 -14.81
N GLU A 517 -28.46 -2.33 -14.21
CA GLU A 517 -29.79 -1.80 -13.92
C GLU A 517 -29.87 -0.99 -12.61
N ILE A 518 -28.79 -0.92 -11.82
CA ILE A 518 -28.77 -0.11 -10.59
C ILE A 518 -29.00 1.35 -10.96
N THR A 519 -30.13 1.92 -10.51
CA THR A 519 -30.51 3.31 -10.80
C THR A 519 -30.30 4.23 -9.59
N LYS A 520 -30.29 5.55 -9.83
CA LYS A 520 -30.27 6.56 -8.76
C LYS A 520 -31.47 6.47 -7.81
N HIS A 521 -32.56 5.82 -8.20
CA HIS A 521 -33.76 5.66 -7.36
C HIS A 521 -33.64 4.53 -6.34
N ASP A 522 -32.73 3.57 -6.56
CA ASP A 522 -32.43 2.48 -5.62
C ASP A 522 -31.42 2.90 -4.54
N ILE A 523 -30.90 4.12 -4.64
CA ILE A 523 -29.94 4.70 -3.71
C ILE A 523 -30.73 5.41 -2.60
N ASP A 524 -30.67 4.84 -1.40
CA ASP A 524 -31.29 5.40 -0.20
C ASP A 524 -30.83 6.85 0.06
N LYS A 525 -31.71 7.70 0.57
CA LYS A 525 -31.45 9.15 0.74
C LYS A 525 -30.32 9.46 1.74
N ASP A 526 -29.92 8.49 2.54
CA ASP A 526 -28.86 8.59 3.56
C ASP A 526 -27.48 8.09 3.07
N ILE A 527 -27.31 7.81 1.77
CA ILE A 527 -26.03 7.31 1.24
C ILE A 527 -25.04 8.47 0.98
N SER A 528 -23.77 8.26 1.38
CA SER A 528 -22.70 9.24 1.17
C SER A 528 -22.45 9.51 -0.33
N ALA A 529 -22.04 10.75 -0.67
CA ALA A 529 -21.71 11.11 -2.06
C ALA A 529 -20.64 10.20 -2.70
N GLU A 530 -19.73 9.64 -1.89
CA GLU A 530 -18.68 8.71 -2.31
C GLU A 530 -19.28 7.37 -2.79
N ASN A 531 -20.26 6.83 -2.05
CA ASN A 531 -20.94 5.60 -2.43
C ASN A 531 -21.76 5.77 -3.70
N ILE A 532 -22.43 6.92 -3.88
CA ILE A 532 -23.15 7.24 -5.12
C ILE A 532 -22.20 7.23 -6.33
N LYS A 533 -21.00 7.81 -6.18
CA LYS A 533 -19.98 7.81 -7.24
C LYS A 533 -19.55 6.38 -7.57
N LEU A 534 -19.29 5.56 -6.57
CA LEU A 534 -18.87 4.16 -6.75
C LEU A 534 -19.95 3.32 -7.45
N THR A 535 -21.21 3.46 -7.04
CA THR A 535 -22.35 2.79 -7.69
C THR A 535 -22.47 3.18 -9.16
N ASN A 536 -22.29 4.46 -9.49
CA ASN A 536 -22.30 4.91 -10.90
C ASN A 536 -21.15 4.29 -11.70
N VAL A 537 -19.96 4.14 -11.12
CA VAL A 537 -18.81 3.49 -11.78
C VAL A 537 -19.12 2.01 -12.05
N ILE A 538 -19.69 1.30 -11.07
CA ILE A 538 -20.10 -0.11 -11.21
C ILE A 538 -21.14 -0.27 -12.33
N SER A 539 -22.21 0.53 -12.29
CA SER A 539 -23.29 0.49 -13.27
C SER A 539 -22.78 0.81 -14.68
N SER A 540 -21.95 1.85 -14.81
CA SER A 540 -21.36 2.25 -16.11
C SER A 540 -20.45 1.17 -16.69
N ALA A 541 -19.59 0.56 -15.87
CA ALA A 541 -18.72 -0.53 -16.32
C ALA A 541 -19.53 -1.77 -16.72
N ALA A 542 -20.59 -2.11 -15.98
CA ALA A 542 -21.49 -3.20 -16.31
C ALA A 542 -22.24 -2.95 -17.63
N GLN A 543 -22.78 -1.74 -17.83
CA GLN A 543 -23.41 -1.34 -19.09
C GLN A 543 -22.43 -1.40 -20.27
N GLY A 544 -21.18 -0.95 -20.05
CA GLY A 544 -20.11 -1.05 -21.03
C GLY A 544 -19.83 -2.49 -21.47
N ILE A 545 -19.81 -3.44 -20.53
CA ILE A 545 -19.64 -4.87 -20.83
C ILE A 545 -20.84 -5.38 -21.65
N LEU A 546 -22.07 -5.09 -21.23
CA LEU A 546 -23.27 -5.53 -21.94
C LEU A 546 -23.28 -5.01 -23.38
N TRP A 547 -22.91 -3.73 -23.58
CA TRP A 547 -22.82 -3.13 -24.90
C TRP A 547 -21.81 -3.88 -25.77
N GLN A 548 -20.59 -4.12 -25.29
CA GLN A 548 -19.57 -4.85 -26.05
C GLN A 548 -19.99 -6.28 -26.39
N VAL A 549 -20.64 -6.96 -25.45
CA VAL A 549 -21.09 -8.34 -25.63
C VAL A 549 -22.24 -8.42 -26.64
N TYR A 550 -23.22 -7.53 -26.57
CA TYR A 550 -24.38 -7.57 -27.47
C TYR A 550 -24.09 -6.99 -28.86
N ASP A 551 -23.42 -5.84 -28.96
CA ASP A 551 -23.13 -5.16 -30.23
C ASP A 551 -22.25 -6.01 -31.18
N ARG A 552 -21.36 -6.83 -30.61
CA ARG A 552 -20.47 -7.71 -31.41
C ARG A 552 -21.08 -9.08 -31.72
N THR A 553 -22.17 -9.46 -31.06
CA THR A 553 -22.90 -10.69 -31.42
C THR A 553 -23.74 -10.51 -32.68
N THR A 554 -24.21 -9.29 -32.96
CA THR A 554 -24.83 -8.92 -34.23
C THR A 554 -23.85 -9.03 -35.40
N ASP A 555 -22.57 -8.68 -35.21
CA ASP A 555 -21.52 -8.86 -36.22
C ASP A 555 -21.13 -10.32 -36.47
N ILE A 556 -21.14 -11.16 -35.44
CA ILE A 556 -20.83 -12.60 -35.58
C ILE A 556 -21.97 -13.34 -36.28
N ALA A 557 -23.23 -12.94 -36.03
CA ALA A 557 -24.39 -13.46 -36.74
C ALA A 557 -24.40 -13.01 -38.23
N ALA A 558 -24.01 -11.75 -38.52
CA ALA A 558 -23.89 -11.25 -39.89
C ALA A 558 -22.78 -11.96 -40.69
N ASN A 559 -21.61 -12.19 -40.09
CA ASN A 559 -20.48 -12.85 -40.77
C ASN A 559 -20.68 -14.37 -40.99
N LYS A 560 -21.39 -15.07 -40.09
CA LYS A 560 -21.79 -16.47 -40.32
C LYS A 560 -22.83 -16.63 -41.45
N SER A 561 -23.52 -15.56 -41.81
CA SER A 561 -24.52 -15.56 -42.90
C SER A 561 -23.88 -15.41 -44.28
N GLN A 562 -22.68 -14.81 -44.39
CA GLN A 562 -21.96 -14.63 -45.66
C GLN A 562 -21.07 -15.81 -46.04
N ASN A 563 -20.52 -16.56 -45.08
CA ASN A 563 -19.67 -17.73 -45.38
C ASN A 563 -20.43 -19.00 -45.80
N ASN A 564 -21.77 -18.99 -45.79
CA ASN A 564 -22.59 -20.12 -46.24
C ASN A 564 -23.12 -19.97 -47.68
N THR A 565 -22.68 -18.95 -48.44
CA THR A 565 -23.18 -18.70 -49.80
C THR A 565 -22.11 -18.72 -50.91
N GLU A 566 -20.84 -18.99 -50.60
CA GLU A 566 -19.76 -19.01 -51.61
C GLU A 566 -19.28 -20.42 -52.05
N GLU A 567 -19.90 -21.51 -51.58
CA GLU A 567 -19.51 -22.87 -51.97
C GLU A 567 -20.36 -23.51 -53.08
N ASN A 568 -21.30 -22.79 -53.70
CA ASN A 568 -22.01 -23.28 -54.87
C ASN A 568 -22.25 -22.16 -55.87
N ILE A 569 -21.35 -22.03 -56.86
CA ILE A 569 -21.57 -21.69 -58.29
C ILE A 569 -20.18 -21.33 -58.86
N ILE A 570 -19.38 -22.35 -59.20
CA ILE A 570 -18.33 -22.24 -60.21
C ILE A 570 -18.39 -23.52 -61.06
N THR A 571 -19.18 -23.47 -62.13
CA THR A 571 -18.86 -24.18 -63.37
C THR A 571 -19.50 -23.44 -64.54
N GLU A 572 -18.64 -23.07 -65.49
CA GLU A 572 -18.93 -22.57 -66.84
C GLU A 572 -19.57 -21.16 -66.90
N LYS A 573 -18.98 -20.13 -67.53
CA LYS A 573 -18.37 -20.16 -68.86
C LYS A 573 -17.56 -18.87 -69.07
N SER A 574 -16.31 -19.03 -69.51
CA SER A 574 -15.41 -17.97 -69.94
C SER A 574 -15.83 -17.41 -71.32
N MET A 575 -15.89 -16.08 -71.47
CA MET A 575 -15.14 -15.29 -72.47
C MET A 575 -15.80 -13.95 -72.81
N ASN A 576 -14.91 -12.95 -72.91
CA ASN A 576 -14.93 -11.74 -73.73
C ASN A 576 -15.46 -10.39 -73.17
N LEU A 577 -14.46 -9.57 -72.85
CA LEU A 577 -14.10 -8.29 -73.50
C LEU A 577 -14.69 -6.97 -72.96
N GLN A 578 -13.70 -6.11 -72.67
CA GLN A 578 -13.63 -4.66 -72.85
C GLN A 578 -13.94 -3.74 -71.66
N HIS A 579 -12.84 -3.25 -71.10
CA HIS A 579 -12.64 -1.91 -70.56
C HIS A 579 -13.56 -0.87 -71.21
N SER A 580 -14.41 -0.26 -70.39
CA SER A 580 -14.78 1.15 -70.58
C SER A 580 -14.98 1.78 -69.22
N ASP A 581 -14.23 2.85 -69.00
CA ASP A 581 -14.33 3.75 -67.86
C ASP A 581 -15.74 4.35 -67.82
N ILE A 582 -16.46 4.08 -66.73
CA ILE A 582 -17.62 4.87 -66.33
C ILE A 582 -17.45 5.21 -64.85
N HIS A 583 -16.94 6.42 -64.62
CA HIS A 583 -17.17 7.15 -63.38
C HIS A 583 -18.68 7.27 -63.18
N SER A 584 -19.24 6.44 -62.30
CA SER A 584 -20.55 6.70 -61.71
C SER A 584 -20.32 7.46 -60.40
N PRO A 585 -20.89 8.66 -60.20
CA PRO A 585 -20.67 9.41 -58.98
C PRO A 585 -21.41 8.70 -57.85
N VAL A 586 -20.65 8.23 -56.86
CA VAL A 586 -21.20 7.87 -55.56
C VAL A 586 -21.90 9.11 -55.03
N ALA A 587 -23.22 9.04 -54.85
CA ALA A 587 -23.99 10.09 -54.21
C ALA A 587 -23.46 10.26 -52.78
N LEU A 588 -22.58 11.24 -52.58
CA LEU A 588 -22.18 11.70 -51.25
C LEU A 588 -23.45 12.18 -50.56
N THR A 589 -23.93 11.39 -49.60
CA THR A 589 -24.96 11.83 -48.67
C THR A 589 -24.37 13.01 -47.90
N LYS A 590 -24.83 14.22 -48.23
CA LYS A 590 -24.40 15.45 -47.58
C LYS A 590 -24.56 15.28 -46.07
N LYS A 591 -23.45 15.37 -45.34
CA LYS A 591 -23.44 15.23 -43.87
C LYS A 591 -24.20 16.42 -43.26
N LYS A 592 -24.70 16.22 -42.03
CA LYS A 592 -25.54 17.22 -41.34
C LYS A 592 -24.73 18.42 -40.88
N TYR A 593 -23.45 18.22 -40.60
CA TYR A 593 -22.50 19.24 -40.19
C TYR A 593 -21.27 19.19 -41.08
N ASP A 594 -20.70 20.35 -41.36
CA ASP A 594 -19.42 20.44 -42.07
C ASP A 594 -18.27 20.14 -41.09
N VAL A 595 -18.40 20.56 -39.82
CA VAL A 595 -17.33 20.45 -38.81
C VAL A 595 -17.86 20.01 -37.44
N MET A 596 -17.20 19.05 -36.80
CA MET A 596 -17.32 18.77 -35.36
C MET A 596 -16.08 19.28 -34.62
N ILE A 597 -16.26 19.90 -33.45
CA ILE A 597 -15.16 20.33 -32.59
C ILE A 597 -15.18 19.54 -31.28
N SER A 598 -14.13 18.76 -31.02
CA SER A 598 -13.91 18.04 -29.77
C SER A 598 -12.79 18.70 -28.97
N TYR A 599 -13.02 18.93 -27.68
CA TYR A 599 -12.12 19.74 -26.85
C TYR A 599 -12.30 19.44 -25.34
N SER A 600 -11.34 19.88 -24.50
CA SER A 600 -11.42 19.76 -23.04
C SER A 600 -12.21 20.91 -22.45
N HIS A 601 -12.97 20.70 -21.38
CA HIS A 601 -13.74 21.77 -20.76
C HIS A 601 -12.88 22.98 -20.34
N ASP A 602 -11.60 22.75 -20.02
CA ASP A 602 -10.63 23.81 -19.68
C ASP A 602 -10.38 24.78 -20.85
N ASP A 603 -10.51 24.31 -22.09
CA ASP A 603 -10.23 25.05 -23.32
C ASP A 603 -11.49 25.58 -24.01
N LYS A 604 -12.64 25.47 -23.33
CA LYS A 604 -13.96 25.83 -23.85
C LYS A 604 -14.02 27.19 -24.51
N GLN A 605 -13.42 28.20 -23.90
CA GLN A 605 -13.46 29.56 -24.41
C GLN A 605 -12.79 29.70 -25.78
N LEU A 606 -11.68 29.00 -26.01
CA LEU A 606 -10.96 29.05 -27.28
C LEU A 606 -11.73 28.28 -28.36
N CYS A 607 -12.19 27.08 -28.06
CA CYS A 607 -12.94 26.25 -28.99
C CYS A 607 -14.30 26.87 -29.37
N HIS A 608 -14.93 27.61 -28.45
CA HIS A 608 -16.14 28.40 -28.77
C HIS A 608 -15.84 29.54 -29.74
N LYS A 609 -14.71 30.25 -29.61
CA LYS A 609 -14.32 31.28 -30.58
C LYS A 609 -14.06 30.71 -31.97
N ILE A 610 -13.44 29.53 -32.04
CA ILE A 610 -13.24 28.80 -33.29
C ILE A 610 -14.60 28.42 -33.92
N ALA A 611 -15.52 27.90 -33.11
CA ALA A 611 -16.87 27.56 -33.55
C ALA A 611 -17.63 28.79 -34.08
N ASP A 612 -17.61 29.90 -33.34
CA ASP A 612 -18.29 31.15 -33.71
C ASP A 612 -17.73 31.71 -35.02
N GLN A 613 -16.41 31.65 -35.23
CA GLN A 613 -15.78 32.06 -36.48
C GLN A 613 -16.20 31.17 -37.66
N LEU A 614 -16.19 29.85 -37.48
CA LEU A 614 -16.64 28.91 -38.52
C LEU A 614 -18.12 29.10 -38.87
N LEU A 615 -18.97 29.35 -37.87
CA LEU A 615 -20.38 29.68 -38.10
C LEU A 615 -20.52 31.00 -38.89
N ASN A 616 -19.74 32.03 -38.57
CA ASN A 616 -19.73 33.30 -39.30
C ASN A 616 -19.25 33.15 -40.75
N ASP A 617 -18.36 32.20 -41.00
CA ASP A 617 -17.84 31.88 -42.33
C ASP A 617 -18.79 30.95 -43.13
N GLY A 618 -19.94 30.59 -42.56
CA GLY A 618 -21.02 29.87 -43.24
C GLY A 618 -20.99 28.34 -43.09
N PHE A 619 -20.13 27.80 -42.22
CA PHE A 619 -20.07 26.38 -41.92
C PHE A 619 -21.13 25.97 -40.90
N THR A 620 -21.65 24.76 -41.04
CA THR A 620 -22.48 24.10 -40.04
C THR A 620 -21.59 23.35 -39.05
N VAL A 621 -21.65 23.74 -37.76
CA VAL A 621 -20.72 23.26 -36.74
C VAL A 621 -21.46 22.47 -35.65
N TRP A 622 -20.97 21.27 -35.36
CA TRP A 622 -21.33 20.50 -34.17
C TRP A 622 -20.35 20.80 -33.03
N ILE A 623 -20.88 21.32 -31.91
CA ILE A 623 -20.15 21.55 -30.67
C ILE A 623 -21.06 21.38 -29.46
N ASP A 624 -20.49 20.95 -28.33
CA ASP A 624 -21.21 20.58 -27.11
C ASP A 624 -22.19 21.66 -26.58
N ARG A 625 -21.90 22.95 -26.82
CA ARG A 625 -22.71 24.11 -26.40
C ARG A 625 -24.10 24.10 -27.01
N ASN A 626 -24.20 23.70 -28.27
CA ASN A 626 -25.42 23.88 -29.07
C ASN A 626 -26.17 22.55 -29.29
N ASN A 627 -25.45 21.42 -29.23
CA ASN A 627 -25.94 20.15 -29.76
C ASN A 627 -25.92 18.98 -28.75
N MET A 628 -25.64 19.23 -27.47
CA MET A 628 -25.83 18.21 -26.42
C MET A 628 -27.26 18.24 -25.87
N THR A 629 -28.15 17.47 -26.49
CA THR A 629 -29.48 17.14 -25.94
C THR A 629 -29.63 15.62 -25.88
N GLY A 630 -29.90 15.06 -24.69
CA GLY A 630 -30.06 13.61 -24.47
C GLY A 630 -28.86 12.94 -23.78
N LEU A 631 -28.68 11.63 -23.98
CA LEU A 631 -27.56 10.86 -23.43
C LEU A 631 -26.24 11.29 -24.09
N THR A 632 -25.28 11.73 -23.27
CA THR A 632 -24.01 12.34 -23.69
C THR A 632 -23.24 11.53 -24.75
N PRO A 633 -23.09 10.19 -24.64
CA PRO A 633 -22.35 9.40 -25.63
C PRO A 633 -23.05 9.33 -27.00
N ALA A 634 -24.39 9.25 -27.01
CA ALA A 634 -25.17 9.15 -28.24
C ALA A 634 -25.16 10.48 -29.02
N ALA A 635 -25.20 11.62 -28.33
CA ALA A 635 -25.08 12.93 -28.95
C ALA A 635 -23.69 13.14 -29.56
N ILE A 636 -22.63 12.70 -28.88
CA ILE A 636 -21.24 12.76 -29.40
C ILE A 636 -21.08 11.84 -30.62
N ALA A 637 -21.62 10.62 -30.57
CA ALA A 637 -21.62 9.72 -31.71
C ALA A 637 -22.35 10.32 -32.92
N ASP A 638 -23.52 10.95 -32.72
CA ASP A 638 -24.24 11.69 -33.77
C ASP A 638 -23.37 12.81 -34.36
N GLY A 639 -22.66 13.56 -33.53
CA GLY A 639 -21.71 14.59 -33.96
C GLY A 639 -20.60 14.04 -34.84
N ILE A 640 -20.00 12.91 -34.46
CA ILE A 640 -18.90 12.27 -35.21
C ILE A 640 -19.40 11.73 -36.54
N GLU A 641 -20.48 10.94 -36.51
CA GLU A 641 -20.99 10.24 -37.69
C GLU A 641 -21.57 11.18 -38.72
N ASN A 642 -22.09 12.34 -38.29
CA ASN A 642 -22.76 13.30 -39.16
C ASN A 642 -21.94 14.58 -39.45
N SER A 643 -20.62 14.56 -39.21
CA SER A 643 -19.71 15.66 -39.60
C SER A 643 -18.76 15.26 -40.73
N GLU A 644 -18.42 16.19 -41.62
CA GLU A 644 -17.41 15.95 -42.67
C GLU A 644 -15.97 16.05 -42.13
N ILE A 645 -15.73 16.99 -41.22
CA ILE A 645 -14.41 17.28 -40.64
C ILE A 645 -14.50 17.24 -39.11
N ILE A 646 -13.47 16.70 -38.45
CA ILE A 646 -13.34 16.73 -36.99
C ILE A 646 -12.11 17.55 -36.62
N ILE A 647 -12.30 18.61 -35.84
CA ILE A 647 -11.25 19.42 -35.24
C ILE A 647 -11.04 18.95 -33.80
N LEU A 648 -9.81 18.50 -33.51
CA LEU A 648 -9.38 18.07 -32.18
C LEU A 648 -8.59 19.18 -31.49
N GLY A 649 -9.16 19.77 -30.43
CA GLY A 649 -8.50 20.73 -29.56
C GLY A 649 -7.47 20.06 -28.65
N MET A 650 -6.34 19.64 -29.23
CA MET A 650 -5.30 18.87 -28.55
C MET A 650 -4.50 19.74 -27.56
N THR A 651 -4.93 19.77 -26.31
CA THR A 651 -4.21 20.39 -25.19
C THR A 651 -3.73 19.33 -24.19
N TYR A 652 -2.93 19.76 -23.20
CA TYR A 652 -2.53 18.85 -22.11
C TYR A 652 -3.74 18.35 -21.33
N SER A 653 -4.69 19.25 -21.03
CA SER A 653 -5.98 18.91 -20.38
C SER A 653 -6.84 17.98 -21.22
N TYR A 654 -6.79 18.08 -22.56
CA TYR A 654 -7.49 17.15 -23.45
C TYR A 654 -6.94 15.72 -23.38
N LYS A 655 -5.60 15.56 -23.29
CA LYS A 655 -4.95 14.24 -23.21
C LYS A 655 -5.21 13.48 -21.91
N ILE A 656 -5.53 14.20 -20.84
CA ILE A 656 -5.80 13.64 -19.51
C ILE A 656 -7.29 13.63 -19.16
N SER A 657 -8.14 14.13 -20.06
CA SER A 657 -9.59 14.06 -19.91
C SER A 657 -10.04 12.60 -20.09
N PRO A 658 -10.90 12.07 -19.21
CA PRO A 658 -11.36 10.69 -19.26
C PRO A 658 -12.18 10.36 -20.51
#